data_AF-A0A956EG47-F1
#
_entry.id   AF-A0A956EG47-F1
#
_cell.length_a   1.000
_cell.length_b   1.000
_cell.length_c   1.000
_cell.angle_alpha   90.00
_cell.angle_beta   90.00
_cell.angle_gamma   90.00
#
_symmetry.space_group_name_H-M   'P 1'
#
loop_
_entity.id
_entity.type
_entity.pdbx_description
1 polymer ?
#
loop_
_entity_poly.entity_id
_entity_poly.type
_entity_poly.pdbx_seq_one_letter_code
_entity_poly.pdbx_strand_id
1 'polypeptide(L)'
;MSACNGDDTASGSDSASSTAGSGTDSNSDSNSNSNSNSNSGTTTDSGSGSVSATMGSNTDATTSAGTMTSASATETGTSASATDTATTGQVTITGTDTDACDPNLVCGIECCAPDQLCTDGQCVKDCGNGELPCGDMQVCCGGNELCHLGECVIPGPPCSQEVCATIEHGDCDDGFVCDVDLGLCLPTQADFDCSYVPQIGNITPKPEFTWGKRGVFNCADDSQCQLGEACTNGKCAVTWPHIEPGPDDMPNHYQVSSIPIVTDLDADCVPEIIFNTYAGSAFTTNGVLRAIRGDNGAKVWTISDPAWETDSTANPAAADIDEDGAAEIIVEGEGKYLLAFDSDGTPLWKSDPYTMTANSGSVVVANLDGEGPPEIAFGRAVWDNKGKKLYEGNAGIGSNAQGPISCVADLDGDDRPELIAGRTAYKFTGTVAQNNFAGSIKWTSPAPDGFCGVADLDKDKKPEVVLIANTRIYVLNGDTGAIRAQFSIPGGGRGGPPNIADFDGDGIPEIAAAGSTRYIVVKFDGQNNTLTKHWEAVTQDGSSQVTGSSVFDFDGDGRNEVVYNDEVYIRIYPGVEPDCQLNPKGPKCDGIMDDTEVLLKDKNSSRTRTEYPVIADVDGDFKAEIVFSTNNESSQGNIGDAGVEVWEDRLDNWVGTLPVWNQHTYHVTNVLADGSIPAVEPPNWSVPPGKPYNSYRRNTQGASDLLCAPDLVPKDLSADELACPDLKLSAKVLNQGCLGVGPGVNVAFYDGSDLLGVTKTKAAIPAGASETVSLEVPAPPSPPFDVTVVVDDDGMGKGALNECMEDNNTSAPLVACKPIG
;
A
#
# COMPACT_ATOMS: atom_id res chain seq x y z
N MET A 1 26.50 7.92 -54.70
CA MET A 1 26.47 7.58 -56.15
C MET A 1 25.02 7.25 -56.51
N SER A 2 24.51 7.89 -57.58
CA SER A 2 23.25 7.73 -58.35
C SER A 2 22.08 6.94 -57.75
N ALA A 3 20.91 7.53 -57.46
CA ALA A 3 19.86 8.08 -58.35
C ALA A 3 19.00 7.02 -59.07
N CYS A 4 17.68 7.03 -58.80
CA CYS A 4 16.60 6.85 -59.79
C CYS A 4 15.25 7.33 -59.23
N ASN A 5 14.53 8.06 -60.08
CA ASN A 5 13.28 8.83 -59.92
C ASN A 5 11.99 8.00 -59.92
N GLY A 6 10.89 8.66 -59.50
CA GLY A 6 9.53 8.41 -59.99
C GLY A 6 8.50 9.38 -59.42
N ASP A 7 8.26 10.50 -60.13
CA ASP A 7 7.17 11.48 -59.93
C ASP A 7 5.78 10.86 -60.17
N ASP A 8 4.74 11.38 -59.50
CA ASP A 8 3.59 11.96 -60.22
C ASP A 8 2.69 12.84 -59.32
N THR A 9 2.16 13.87 -59.95
CA THR A 9 1.62 15.12 -59.38
C THR A 9 0.08 15.19 -59.30
N ALA A 10 -0.37 16.07 -58.39
CA ALA A 10 -1.51 17.00 -58.49
C ALA A 10 -2.96 16.51 -58.32
N SER A 11 -3.67 17.10 -57.34
CA SER A 11 -4.76 18.07 -57.59
C SER A 11 -5.27 18.66 -56.28
N GLY A 12 -5.45 19.98 -56.25
CA GLY A 12 -6.05 20.70 -55.12
C GLY A 12 -7.53 20.92 -55.30
N SER A 13 -8.19 21.33 -54.21
CA SER A 13 -9.39 22.16 -54.26
C SER A 13 -9.60 22.88 -52.94
N ASP A 14 -9.49 24.21 -52.98
CA ASP A 14 -10.09 25.14 -52.03
C ASP A 14 -11.60 24.89 -51.88
N SER A 15 -12.14 25.08 -50.68
CA SER A 15 -13.47 25.67 -50.54
C SER A 15 -13.62 26.38 -49.18
N ALA A 16 -13.66 27.70 -49.26
CA ALA A 16 -14.20 28.57 -48.23
C ALA A 16 -15.73 28.44 -48.19
N SER A 17 -16.31 28.53 -47.00
CA SER A 17 -17.74 28.72 -46.79
C SER A 17 -17.95 29.71 -45.64
N SER A 18 -18.57 30.83 -46.00
CA SER A 18 -18.99 31.95 -45.15
C SER A 18 -20.50 31.96 -44.98
N THR A 19 -21.02 32.28 -43.80
CA THR A 19 -22.32 32.96 -43.54
C THR A 19 -22.41 33.17 -42.01
N ALA A 20 -22.37 34.36 -41.40
CA ALA A 20 -23.09 35.65 -41.52
C ALA A 20 -24.46 35.70 -40.77
N GLY A 21 -24.58 36.64 -39.83
CA GLY A 21 -25.82 37.14 -39.20
C GLY A 21 -25.69 37.43 -37.70
N SER A 22 -25.21 38.62 -37.27
CA SER A 22 -25.97 39.84 -36.87
C SER A 22 -26.64 39.77 -35.49
N GLY A 23 -26.51 40.69 -34.53
CA GLY A 23 -25.80 41.98 -34.46
C GLY A 23 -26.16 42.75 -33.16
N THR A 24 -25.39 43.81 -32.89
CA THR A 24 -25.67 45.07 -32.12
C THR A 24 -26.07 44.95 -30.64
N ASP A 25 -25.78 45.86 -29.72
CA ASP A 25 -24.92 47.03 -29.50
C ASP A 25 -25.32 47.48 -28.08
N SER A 26 -24.40 47.92 -27.21
CA SER A 26 -24.59 49.13 -26.38
C SER A 26 -23.41 49.43 -25.47
N ASN A 27 -23.30 50.72 -25.21
CA ASN A 27 -22.12 51.50 -24.91
C ASN A 27 -22.04 51.83 -23.40
N SER A 28 -20.82 52.09 -22.94
CA SER A 28 -20.38 53.11 -21.96
C SER A 28 -21.37 53.70 -20.93
N ASP A 29 -20.98 53.73 -19.65
CA ASP A 29 -20.55 55.00 -19.01
C ASP A 29 -20.18 54.91 -17.50
N SER A 30 -19.03 55.53 -17.19
CA SER A 30 -18.77 56.50 -16.11
C SER A 30 -18.58 56.11 -14.62
N ASN A 31 -17.37 56.48 -14.14
CA ASN A 31 -17.03 57.26 -12.93
C ASN A 31 -17.71 56.99 -11.57
N SER A 32 -16.91 56.77 -10.53
CA SER A 32 -16.53 57.88 -9.61
C SER A 32 -15.59 57.46 -8.47
N ASN A 33 -14.63 58.35 -8.22
CA ASN A 33 -13.81 58.51 -7.01
C ASN A 33 -14.58 58.39 -5.69
N SER A 34 -13.95 57.85 -4.65
CA SER A 34 -13.60 58.69 -3.49
C SER A 34 -12.57 58.04 -2.57
N ASN A 35 -11.60 58.87 -2.25
CA ASN A 35 -10.47 58.69 -1.36
C ASN A 35 -10.92 59.15 0.04
N SER A 36 -10.57 58.43 1.12
CA SER A 36 -10.41 59.07 2.43
C SER A 36 -9.46 58.31 3.34
N ASN A 37 -8.39 59.03 3.67
CA ASN A 37 -7.34 58.80 4.66
C ASN A 37 -7.83 59.19 6.06
N SER A 38 -7.44 58.44 7.10
CA SER A 38 -7.06 58.94 8.45
C SER A 38 -6.67 57.74 9.33
N ASN A 39 -5.41 57.45 9.64
CA ASN A 39 -4.43 58.13 10.49
C ASN A 39 -4.57 57.86 12.00
N SER A 40 -3.59 57.07 12.49
CA SER A 40 -2.86 57.11 13.79
C SER A 40 -3.58 57.18 15.13
N GLY A 41 -3.14 56.32 16.07
CA GLY A 41 -3.26 56.54 17.51
C GLY A 41 -2.57 55.48 18.35
N THR A 42 -1.37 55.79 18.84
CA THR A 42 -0.48 55.01 19.71
C THR A 42 -0.79 55.19 21.21
N THR A 43 -0.11 54.36 22.04
CA THR A 43 0.20 54.45 23.50
C THR A 43 -0.80 53.75 24.45
N THR A 44 -0.45 53.07 25.55
CA THR A 44 0.81 52.58 26.19
C THR A 44 0.41 51.67 27.38
N ASP A 45 1.19 50.60 27.59
CA ASP A 45 1.77 50.10 28.86
C ASP A 45 0.96 49.31 29.92
N SER A 46 1.71 48.35 30.49
CA SER A 46 1.66 47.71 31.82
C SER A 46 0.86 46.42 32.06
N GLY A 47 1.60 45.29 32.15
CA GLY A 47 1.83 44.65 33.45
C GLY A 47 1.30 43.24 33.75
N SER A 48 2.22 42.26 33.65
CA SER A 48 2.46 41.13 34.59
C SER A 48 1.64 39.83 34.56
N GLY A 49 2.37 38.70 34.58
CA GLY A 49 2.00 37.41 35.20
C GLY A 49 1.99 36.19 34.27
N SER A 50 3.14 35.71 33.77
CA SER A 50 3.84 34.47 34.21
C SER A 50 2.98 33.21 34.39
N VAL A 51 3.18 32.18 33.54
CA VAL A 51 3.80 30.87 33.88
C VAL A 51 4.31 30.25 32.57
N SER A 52 5.63 30.02 32.48
CA SER A 52 6.28 29.19 31.46
C SER A 52 6.92 28.03 32.22
N ALA A 53 6.61 26.79 31.85
CA ALA A 53 7.26 25.61 32.37
C ALA A 53 8.23 25.09 31.32
N THR A 54 9.51 25.39 31.55
CA THR A 54 10.66 24.73 30.93
C THR A 54 11.04 23.55 31.82
N MET A 55 11.15 22.35 31.29
CA MET A 55 11.90 21.25 31.93
C MET A 55 13.08 20.90 31.04
N GLY A 56 14.26 21.24 31.53
CA GLY A 56 15.54 20.97 30.91
C GLY A 56 16.07 19.58 31.24
N SER A 57 16.98 19.19 30.36
CA SER A 57 17.95 18.11 30.43
C SER A 57 18.73 18.02 31.75
N ASN A 58 19.14 16.80 32.08
CA ASN A 58 20.31 16.58 32.94
C ASN A 58 21.11 15.36 32.45
N THR A 59 22.32 15.63 32.02
CA THR A 59 23.44 14.68 31.86
C THR A 59 24.19 14.55 33.19
N ASP A 60 24.65 13.35 33.56
CA ASP A 60 26.08 13.12 33.79
C ASP A 60 26.42 11.63 34.04
N ALA A 61 27.65 11.32 33.62
CA ALA A 61 28.22 10.01 33.31
C ALA A 61 28.74 9.21 34.53
N THR A 62 29.00 7.90 34.32
CA THR A 62 30.35 7.31 34.39
C THR A 62 30.37 5.79 34.10
N THR A 63 31.07 5.42 33.01
CA THR A 63 32.03 4.30 32.83
C THR A 63 31.87 2.99 33.63
N SER A 64 31.77 1.85 32.94
CA SER A 64 32.93 1.00 32.57
C SER A 64 32.52 -0.41 32.12
N ALA A 65 33.22 -0.90 31.10
CA ALA A 65 33.14 -2.25 30.56
C ALA A 65 33.70 -3.32 31.53
N GLY A 66 33.24 -4.57 31.40
CA GLY A 66 33.82 -5.68 32.15
C GLY A 66 33.22 -7.05 31.86
N THR A 67 33.80 -7.72 30.87
CA THR A 67 33.72 -9.15 30.51
C THR A 67 33.85 -10.09 31.72
N MET A 68 33.14 -11.23 31.75
CA MET A 68 33.43 -12.33 32.68
C MET A 68 33.35 -13.70 32.01
N THR A 69 34.52 -14.30 31.85
CA THR A 69 34.76 -15.72 31.58
C THR A 69 35.15 -16.44 32.88
N SER A 70 34.70 -17.69 32.98
CA SER A 70 35.22 -18.86 33.71
C SER A 70 36.21 -18.71 34.89
N ALA A 71 35.88 -19.36 36.02
CA ALA A 71 36.46 -20.64 36.45
C ALA A 71 36.56 -20.81 37.99
N SER A 72 36.12 -21.99 38.44
CA SER A 72 36.72 -22.89 39.46
C SER A 72 36.95 -22.40 40.90
N ALA A 73 36.37 -23.14 41.85
CA ALA A 73 37.12 -23.61 43.02
C ALA A 73 36.46 -24.87 43.64
N THR A 74 37.23 -25.95 43.67
CA THR A 74 37.02 -27.18 44.46
C THR A 74 37.87 -27.10 45.72
N GLU A 75 37.42 -27.66 46.85
CA GLU A 75 38.17 -28.46 47.87
C GLU A 75 37.37 -28.55 49.19
N THR A 76 36.81 -29.70 49.60
CA THR A 76 37.36 -30.91 50.30
C THR A 76 37.36 -30.84 51.84
N GLY A 77 37.02 -31.99 52.47
CA GLY A 77 37.36 -32.30 53.87
C GLY A 77 36.23 -32.92 54.73
N THR A 78 35.77 -34.14 54.47
CA THR A 78 36.04 -35.40 55.24
C THR A 78 35.83 -35.41 56.78
N SER A 79 35.00 -36.36 57.25
CA SER A 79 35.35 -37.28 58.36
C SER A 79 34.50 -38.56 58.31
N ALA A 80 35.08 -39.66 58.78
CA ALA A 80 34.75 -41.05 58.44
C ALA A 80 34.40 -41.93 59.66
N SER A 81 33.69 -43.05 59.42
CA SER A 81 33.90 -44.40 60.02
C SER A 81 32.84 -45.37 59.48
N ALA A 82 33.20 -46.41 58.71
CA ALA A 82 33.62 -47.78 59.13
C ALA A 82 32.39 -48.64 59.56
N THR A 83 32.15 -49.89 59.13
CA THR A 83 33.00 -50.97 58.58
C THR A 83 32.12 -52.11 58.03
N ASP A 84 32.59 -52.74 56.94
CA ASP A 84 32.67 -54.19 56.62
C ASP A 84 31.45 -55.14 56.75
N THR A 85 31.12 -55.89 55.69
CA THR A 85 31.37 -57.35 55.54
C THR A 85 30.73 -57.87 54.24
N ALA A 86 31.48 -58.65 53.45
CA ALA A 86 31.01 -59.33 52.24
C ALA A 86 30.20 -60.62 52.55
N THR A 87 29.21 -60.97 51.72
CA THR A 87 28.99 -62.35 51.24
C THR A 87 27.95 -62.45 50.11
N THR A 88 28.28 -63.32 49.15
CA THR A 88 27.48 -63.81 48.02
C THR A 88 26.24 -64.61 48.45
N GLY A 89 25.13 -64.44 47.73
CA GLY A 89 23.96 -65.32 47.85
C GLY A 89 22.86 -64.99 46.85
N GLN A 90 22.78 -65.78 45.78
CA GLN A 90 21.68 -65.80 44.82
C GLN A 90 20.44 -66.42 45.49
N VAL A 91 19.34 -65.66 45.64
CA VAL A 91 18.01 -66.20 45.97
C VAL A 91 16.96 -65.49 45.14
N THR A 92 16.31 -66.28 44.29
CA THR A 92 15.08 -65.97 43.57
C THR A 92 13.97 -65.63 44.56
N ILE A 93 13.36 -64.45 44.41
CA ILE A 93 12.03 -64.17 44.97
C ILE A 93 11.10 -63.88 43.80
N THR A 94 10.24 -64.86 43.55
CA THR A 94 8.91 -64.69 42.95
C THR A 94 8.11 -63.74 43.84
N GLY A 95 7.89 -62.52 43.35
CA GLY A 95 6.98 -61.55 43.93
C GLY A 95 6.24 -60.87 42.79
N THR A 96 5.02 -61.33 42.53
CA THR A 96 4.00 -60.57 41.82
C THR A 96 3.63 -59.38 42.70
N ASP A 97 4.31 -58.25 42.52
CA ASP A 97 3.65 -56.96 42.63
C ASP A 97 3.52 -56.47 41.20
N THR A 98 2.35 -56.73 40.64
CA THR A 98 1.78 -55.77 39.70
C THR A 98 1.76 -54.45 40.45
N ASP A 99 2.52 -53.45 39.98
CA ASP A 99 2.12 -52.06 40.17
C ASP A 99 0.70 -51.98 39.62
N ALA A 100 -0.27 -52.18 40.52
CA ALA A 100 -1.68 -52.06 40.19
C ALA A 100 -1.85 -50.57 39.97
N CYS A 101 -1.79 -50.17 38.70
CA CYS A 101 -2.09 -48.83 38.29
C CYS A 101 -3.38 -48.40 38.98
N ASP A 102 -3.37 -47.29 39.71
CA ASP A 102 -4.60 -46.72 40.22
C ASP A 102 -5.55 -46.61 39.02
N PRO A 103 -6.79 -47.14 39.09
CA PRO A 103 -7.73 -47.07 37.97
C PRO A 103 -7.92 -45.64 37.44
N ASN A 104 -7.63 -44.62 38.25
CA ASN A 104 -7.68 -43.21 37.88
C ASN A 104 -6.40 -42.69 37.18
N LEU A 105 -5.32 -43.46 37.14
CA LEU A 105 -4.01 -43.14 36.52
C LEU A 105 -3.71 -44.00 35.27
N VAL A 106 -4.66 -44.83 34.84
CA VAL A 106 -4.52 -45.65 33.62
C VAL A 106 -4.69 -44.74 32.41
N CYS A 107 -3.68 -44.69 31.54
CA CYS A 107 -3.74 -43.94 30.29
C CYS A 107 -3.29 -44.76 29.10
N GLY A 108 -4.26 -45.21 28.29
CA GLY A 108 -3.99 -46.21 27.25
C GLY A 108 -3.39 -47.47 27.87
N ILE A 109 -2.11 -47.73 27.56
CA ILE A 109 -1.34 -48.91 27.97
C ILE A 109 -0.33 -48.61 29.10
N GLU A 110 -0.15 -47.33 29.43
CA GLU A 110 0.81 -46.87 30.43
C GLU A 110 0.10 -46.43 31.71
N CYS A 111 0.83 -46.45 32.81
CA CYS A 111 0.36 -45.98 34.09
C CYS A 111 1.03 -44.64 34.39
N CYS A 112 0.24 -43.58 34.47
CA CYS A 112 0.77 -42.24 34.70
C CYS A 112 1.39 -42.12 36.08
N ALA A 113 2.41 -41.26 36.20
CA ALA A 113 3.01 -40.96 37.49
C ALA A 113 1.95 -40.33 38.43
N PRO A 114 2.12 -40.39 39.76
CA PRO A 114 1.13 -39.88 40.71
C PRO A 114 0.81 -38.38 40.58
N ASP A 115 1.66 -37.63 39.88
CA ASP A 115 1.51 -36.20 39.55
C ASP A 115 1.12 -35.96 38.09
N GLN A 116 0.55 -36.97 37.42
CA GLN A 116 0.11 -36.92 36.03
C GLN A 116 -1.34 -37.38 35.89
N LEU A 117 -2.05 -36.82 34.91
CA LEU A 117 -3.38 -37.22 34.48
C LEU A 117 -3.31 -37.84 33.08
N CYS A 118 -4.28 -38.72 32.79
CA CYS A 118 -4.49 -39.18 31.44
C CYS A 118 -5.31 -38.16 30.66
N THR A 119 -4.70 -37.50 29.68
CA THR A 119 -5.41 -36.65 28.74
C THR A 119 -5.09 -37.11 27.32
N ASP A 120 -6.13 -37.37 26.53
CA ASP A 120 -6.05 -37.86 25.15
C ASP A 120 -5.09 -39.04 24.95
N GLY A 121 -5.10 -39.97 25.91
CA GLY A 121 -4.29 -41.19 25.85
C GLY A 121 -2.80 -40.98 26.15
N GLN A 122 -2.40 -39.80 26.63
CA GLN A 122 -1.05 -39.51 27.11
C GLN A 122 -1.01 -39.11 28.59
N CYS A 123 0.06 -39.53 29.28
CA CYS A 123 0.32 -39.11 30.64
C CYS A 123 0.92 -37.70 30.66
N VAL A 124 0.08 -36.72 30.95
CA VAL A 124 0.44 -35.31 31.05
C VAL A 124 0.50 -34.90 32.52
N LYS A 125 1.36 -33.94 32.86
CA LYS A 125 1.45 -33.43 34.24
C LYS A 125 0.10 -32.88 34.72
N ASP A 126 -0.30 -33.24 35.93
CA ASP A 126 -1.51 -32.72 36.57
C ASP A 126 -1.27 -31.30 37.05
N CYS A 127 -1.80 -30.32 36.32
CA CYS A 127 -1.73 -28.90 36.69
C CYS A 127 -2.89 -28.46 37.59
N GLY A 128 -3.81 -29.36 37.93
CA GLY A 128 -5.02 -29.05 38.68
C GLY A 128 -6.07 -28.32 37.84
N ASN A 129 -7.32 -28.31 38.33
CA ASN A 129 -8.47 -27.62 37.72
C ASN A 129 -8.80 -27.98 36.25
N GLY A 130 -8.21 -29.05 35.70
CA GLY A 130 -8.40 -29.44 34.30
C GLY A 130 -7.51 -28.68 33.31
N GLU A 131 -6.51 -27.94 33.79
CA GLU A 131 -5.53 -27.26 32.94
C GLU A 131 -4.50 -28.26 32.39
N LEU A 132 -4.16 -28.09 31.11
CA LEU A 132 -3.08 -28.83 30.47
C LEU A 132 -1.74 -28.17 30.77
N PRO A 133 -0.67 -28.96 30.95
CA PRO A 133 0.68 -28.43 31.09
C PRO A 133 1.17 -27.79 29.80
N CYS A 134 1.91 -26.70 29.95
CA CYS A 134 2.38 -25.84 28.86
C CYS A 134 3.73 -26.26 28.31
N GLY A 135 3.80 -26.31 26.97
CA GLY A 135 5.00 -26.59 26.19
C GLY A 135 5.59 -28.00 26.41
N ASP A 136 6.68 -28.27 25.70
CA ASP A 136 7.38 -29.57 25.74
C ASP A 136 7.93 -29.90 27.13
N MET A 137 8.21 -28.87 27.94
CA MET A 137 8.67 -29.02 29.32
C MET A 137 7.56 -29.35 30.31
N GLN A 138 6.30 -29.42 29.86
CA GLN A 138 5.13 -29.77 30.66
C GLN A 138 5.03 -28.90 31.93
N VAL A 139 5.12 -27.58 31.76
CA VAL A 139 5.09 -26.62 32.87
C VAL A 139 3.65 -26.26 33.21
N CYS A 140 3.27 -26.33 34.49
CA CYS A 140 1.96 -25.86 34.91
C CYS A 140 1.99 -24.35 35.12
N CYS A 141 1.22 -23.61 34.34
CA CYS A 141 1.10 -22.17 34.48
C CYS A 141 0.43 -21.81 35.80
N GLY A 142 0.89 -20.72 36.43
CA GLY A 142 0.49 -20.37 37.79
C GLY A 142 -0.37 -19.11 37.86
N GLY A 143 -1.35 -19.10 38.76
CA GLY A 143 -2.07 -17.88 39.12
C GLY A 143 -2.98 -17.35 38.01
N ASN A 144 -2.55 -16.30 37.31
CA ASN A 144 -3.29 -15.67 36.21
C ASN A 144 -2.60 -15.89 34.85
N GLU A 145 -1.57 -16.73 34.81
CA GLU A 145 -0.89 -17.10 33.57
C GLU A 145 -1.74 -18.09 32.77
N LEU A 146 -1.69 -17.98 31.45
CA LEU A 146 -2.22 -19.00 30.54
C LEU A 146 -1.08 -19.57 29.71
N CYS A 147 -1.26 -20.80 29.22
CA CYS A 147 -0.32 -21.37 28.27
C CYS A 147 -0.57 -20.78 26.88
N HIS A 148 0.44 -20.14 26.30
CA HIS A 148 0.42 -19.63 24.95
C HIS A 148 1.73 -19.96 24.26
N LEU A 149 1.67 -20.65 23.13
CA LEU A 149 2.84 -20.97 22.29
C LEU A 149 3.97 -21.67 23.08
N GLY A 150 3.59 -22.54 24.02
CA GLY A 150 4.51 -23.30 24.86
C GLY A 150 5.10 -22.55 26.06
N GLU A 151 4.69 -21.30 26.29
CA GLU A 151 5.12 -20.49 27.44
C GLU A 151 3.94 -20.08 28.33
N CYS A 152 4.20 -19.95 29.63
CA CYS A 152 3.24 -19.39 30.56
C CYS A 152 3.32 -17.87 30.50
N VAL A 153 2.28 -17.24 29.95
CA VAL A 153 2.22 -15.80 29.73
C VAL A 153 1.10 -15.18 30.56
N ILE A 154 1.29 -13.93 30.97
CA ILE A 154 0.23 -13.14 31.60
C ILE A 154 -0.53 -12.42 30.47
N PRO A 155 -1.82 -12.72 30.25
CA PRO A 155 -2.62 -12.03 29.25
C PRO A 155 -2.84 -10.55 29.64
N GLY A 156 -2.91 -9.71 28.62
CA GLY A 156 -3.33 -8.31 28.69
C GLY A 156 -4.85 -8.14 28.73
N PRO A 157 -5.36 -6.95 28.36
CA PRO A 157 -6.80 -6.71 28.33
C PRO A 157 -7.52 -7.58 27.29
N PRO A 158 -8.86 -7.71 27.38
CA PRO A 158 -9.65 -8.33 26.33
C PRO A 158 -9.50 -7.59 25.01
N CYS A 159 -9.54 -8.35 23.92
CA CYS A 159 -9.49 -7.82 22.56
C CYS A 159 -10.53 -8.51 21.67
N SER A 160 -10.87 -7.87 20.57
CA SER A 160 -11.84 -8.34 19.58
C SER A 160 -11.51 -7.97 18.14
N GLN A 161 -10.62 -6.99 17.93
CA GLN A 161 -10.15 -6.61 16.60
C GLN A 161 -8.89 -7.38 16.21
N GLU A 162 -8.91 -7.98 15.03
CA GLU A 162 -7.69 -8.43 14.35
C GLU A 162 -6.95 -7.18 13.85
N VAL A 163 -5.64 -7.13 14.12
CA VAL A 163 -4.76 -6.20 13.40
C VAL A 163 -4.60 -6.77 11.99
N CYS A 164 -4.48 -5.91 10.98
CA CYS A 164 -4.22 -6.32 9.59
C CYS A 164 -3.56 -5.16 8.85
N ALA A 165 -3.37 -5.28 7.53
CA ALA A 165 -2.72 -4.24 6.74
C ALA A 165 -3.40 -2.87 6.90
N THR A 166 -4.73 -2.84 6.98
CA THR A 166 -5.56 -1.62 7.00
C THR A 166 -5.89 -1.11 8.40
N ILE A 167 -5.59 -1.90 9.45
CA ILE A 167 -5.90 -1.58 10.85
C ILE A 167 -4.60 -1.48 11.64
N GLU A 168 -4.03 -0.27 11.74
CA GLU A 168 -2.74 -0.03 12.40
C GLU A 168 -2.78 -0.14 13.94
N HIS A 169 -3.95 0.02 14.56
CA HIS A 169 -4.11 0.03 16.01
C HIS A 169 -5.27 -0.87 16.45
N GLY A 170 -4.92 -2.07 16.93
CA GLY A 170 -5.88 -2.98 17.57
C GLY A 170 -6.12 -2.62 19.04
N ASP A 171 -6.93 -3.45 19.73
CA ASP A 171 -7.29 -3.30 21.15
C ASP A 171 -6.10 -3.45 22.14
N CYS A 172 -4.90 -3.80 21.64
CA CYS A 172 -3.76 -4.21 22.45
C CYS A 172 -2.67 -3.15 22.56
N ASP A 173 -2.08 -3.03 23.76
CA ASP A 173 -0.93 -2.17 24.01
C ASP A 173 0.34 -2.69 23.31
N ASP A 174 1.34 -1.82 23.14
CA ASP A 174 2.67 -2.16 22.60
C ASP A 174 3.25 -3.44 23.22
N GLY A 175 3.73 -4.34 22.36
CA GLY A 175 4.29 -5.63 22.76
C GLY A 175 3.24 -6.73 22.99
N PHE A 176 1.97 -6.45 22.71
CA PHE A 176 0.91 -7.45 22.69
C PHE A 176 0.21 -7.49 21.33
N VAL A 177 -0.33 -8.66 20.99
CA VAL A 177 -1.16 -8.90 19.81
C VAL A 177 -2.45 -9.58 20.24
N CYS A 178 -3.54 -9.31 19.53
CA CYS A 178 -4.82 -9.95 19.84
C CYS A 178 -4.81 -11.41 19.38
N ASP A 179 -5.11 -12.34 20.30
CA ASP A 179 -5.52 -13.69 19.95
C ASP A 179 -7.04 -13.74 20.01
N VAL A 180 -7.68 -13.74 18.84
CA VAL A 180 -9.15 -13.66 18.72
C VAL A 180 -9.87 -14.91 19.20
N ASP A 181 -9.22 -16.08 19.11
CA ASP A 181 -9.77 -17.33 19.62
C ASP A 181 -9.92 -17.26 21.15
N LEU A 182 -8.96 -16.62 21.82
CA LEU A 182 -8.96 -16.40 23.27
C LEU A 182 -9.65 -15.10 23.70
N GLY A 183 -9.80 -14.14 22.79
CA GLY A 183 -10.35 -12.80 23.06
C GLY A 183 -9.49 -11.99 24.03
N LEU A 184 -8.17 -12.20 24.01
CA LEU A 184 -7.20 -11.61 24.95
C LEU A 184 -5.96 -11.13 24.21
N CYS A 185 -5.42 -9.99 24.64
CA CYS A 185 -4.10 -9.54 24.22
C CYS A 185 -3.02 -10.44 24.80
N LEU A 186 -2.15 -11.01 23.97
CA LEU A 186 -1.06 -11.89 24.39
C LEU A 186 0.29 -11.29 23.98
N PRO A 187 1.37 -11.51 24.76
CA PRO A 187 2.68 -10.99 24.39
C PRO A 187 3.09 -11.44 22.99
N THR A 188 3.50 -10.50 22.15
CA THR A 188 3.94 -10.80 20.79
C THR A 188 5.21 -11.66 20.79
N GLN A 189 5.28 -12.62 19.85
CA GLN A 189 6.50 -13.38 19.55
C GLN A 189 7.17 -12.94 18.24
N ALA A 190 6.81 -11.76 17.72
CA ALA A 190 7.45 -11.17 16.55
C ALA A 190 8.93 -10.85 16.83
N ASP A 191 9.80 -11.30 15.95
CA ASP A 191 11.19 -10.85 15.83
C ASP A 191 11.24 -9.65 14.88
N PHE A 192 11.35 -8.45 15.45
CA PHE A 192 11.45 -7.20 14.68
C PHE A 192 12.74 -7.06 13.87
N ASP A 193 13.72 -7.96 14.04
CA ASP A 193 14.92 -8.05 13.21
C ASP A 193 14.78 -9.07 12.06
N CYS A 194 13.62 -9.73 11.91
CA CYS A 194 13.33 -10.70 10.84
C CYS A 194 13.28 -10.02 9.46
N SER A 195 14.37 -10.10 8.70
CA SER A 195 14.48 -9.44 7.40
C SER A 195 14.73 -10.40 6.25
N TYR A 196 14.11 -10.13 5.10
CA TYR A 196 14.41 -10.77 3.82
C TYR A 196 14.92 -9.72 2.83
N VAL A 197 16.01 -10.04 2.11
CA VAL A 197 16.59 -9.15 1.09
C VAL A 197 16.32 -9.77 -0.27
N PRO A 198 15.41 -9.19 -1.08
CA PRO A 198 15.15 -9.69 -2.41
C PRO A 198 16.34 -9.48 -3.34
N GLN A 199 16.35 -10.18 -4.47
CA GLN A 199 17.40 -9.96 -5.47
C GLN A 199 17.17 -8.63 -6.20
N ILE A 200 18.12 -7.70 -6.02
CA ILE A 200 18.08 -6.38 -6.66
C ILE A 200 17.96 -6.49 -8.19
N GLY A 201 17.04 -5.71 -8.75
CA GLY A 201 16.76 -5.64 -10.18
C GLY A 201 16.00 -6.84 -10.76
N ASN A 202 15.61 -7.81 -9.93
CA ASN A 202 14.79 -8.94 -10.34
C ASN A 202 13.30 -8.65 -10.12
N ILE A 203 12.75 -7.72 -10.90
CA ILE A 203 11.32 -7.40 -10.88
C ILE A 203 10.61 -8.36 -11.84
N THR A 204 9.75 -9.23 -11.31
CA THR A 204 9.06 -10.28 -12.08
C THR A 204 7.54 -10.20 -11.95
N PRO A 205 6.90 -9.15 -12.49
CA PRO A 205 5.46 -8.99 -12.35
C PRO A 205 4.67 -10.16 -12.96
N LYS A 206 3.53 -10.49 -12.37
CA LYS A 206 2.51 -11.36 -12.96
C LYS A 206 1.13 -10.69 -12.84
N PRO A 207 0.26 -10.79 -13.86
CA PRO A 207 -1.13 -10.38 -13.71
C PRO A 207 -1.83 -11.30 -12.72
N GLU A 208 -2.52 -10.72 -11.74
CA GLU A 208 -3.36 -11.47 -10.79
C GLU A 208 -4.80 -11.54 -11.29
N PHE A 209 -5.41 -10.39 -11.60
CA PHE A 209 -6.67 -10.36 -12.34
C PHE A 209 -6.86 -9.12 -13.20
N THR A 210 -7.86 -9.19 -14.07
CA THR A 210 -8.37 -8.03 -14.81
C THR A 210 -9.87 -7.89 -14.60
N TRP A 211 -10.34 -6.70 -14.27
CA TRP A 211 -11.75 -6.35 -14.33
C TRP A 211 -12.04 -5.60 -15.64
N GLY A 212 -13.12 -5.92 -16.34
CA GLY A 212 -13.57 -5.20 -17.53
C GLY A 212 -13.80 -6.10 -18.73
N LYS A 213 -13.29 -5.74 -19.91
CA LYS A 213 -13.52 -6.46 -21.16
C LYS A 213 -12.24 -6.86 -21.85
N ARG A 214 -12.10 -8.16 -22.10
CA ARG A 214 -10.95 -8.74 -22.79
C ARG A 214 -10.90 -8.35 -24.28
N GLY A 215 -9.73 -7.92 -24.73
CA GLY A 215 -9.38 -7.77 -26.14
C GLY A 215 -8.95 -9.10 -26.76
N VAL A 216 -9.39 -9.40 -28.00
CA VAL A 216 -9.01 -10.64 -28.70
C VAL A 216 -8.00 -10.35 -29.80
N PHE A 217 -6.73 -10.64 -29.52
CA PHE A 217 -5.61 -10.31 -30.42
C PHE A 217 -5.11 -11.50 -31.22
N ASN A 218 -4.66 -11.24 -32.45
CA ASN A 218 -3.97 -12.24 -33.26
C ASN A 218 -2.50 -12.31 -32.84
N CYS A 219 -1.95 -13.51 -32.80
CA CYS A 219 -0.54 -13.75 -32.53
C CYS A 219 0.02 -14.83 -33.45
N ALA A 220 1.33 -14.77 -33.68
CA ALA A 220 2.12 -15.84 -34.29
C ALA A 220 2.84 -16.69 -33.24
N ASP A 221 3.20 -16.06 -32.12
CA ASP A 221 3.87 -16.64 -30.95
C ASP A 221 3.60 -15.79 -29.70
N ASP A 222 4.02 -16.29 -28.54
CA ASP A 222 3.72 -15.70 -27.22
C ASP A 222 4.31 -14.30 -27.04
N SER A 223 5.40 -13.94 -27.75
CA SER A 223 6.00 -12.59 -27.66
C SER A 223 5.10 -11.48 -28.21
N GLN A 224 4.03 -11.87 -28.90
CA GLN A 224 3.01 -10.96 -29.41
C GLN A 224 1.78 -10.85 -28.51
N CYS A 225 1.77 -11.50 -27.36
CA CYS A 225 0.70 -11.40 -26.38
C CYS A 225 1.14 -10.58 -25.16
N GLN A 226 0.21 -10.26 -24.27
CA GLN A 226 0.55 -9.66 -22.97
C GLN A 226 1.29 -10.68 -22.11
N LEU A 227 2.00 -10.18 -21.09
CA LEU A 227 2.66 -11.02 -20.11
C LEU A 227 1.66 -11.98 -19.45
N GLY A 228 2.07 -13.24 -19.29
CA GLY A 228 1.19 -14.30 -18.78
C GLY A 228 0.35 -14.99 -19.86
N GLU A 229 0.20 -14.44 -21.07
CA GLU A 229 -0.63 -15.07 -22.10
C GLU A 229 0.12 -16.08 -22.96
N ALA A 230 -0.63 -17.02 -23.53
CA ALA A 230 -0.10 -17.97 -24.51
C ALA A 230 -0.78 -17.83 -25.87
N CYS A 231 0.00 -17.86 -26.94
CA CYS A 231 -0.51 -17.84 -28.30
C CYS A 231 -1.09 -19.20 -28.69
N THR A 232 -2.40 -19.33 -28.52
CA THR A 232 -3.13 -20.57 -28.78
C THR A 232 -4.01 -20.42 -30.01
N ASN A 233 -3.78 -21.26 -31.03
CA ASN A 233 -4.51 -21.23 -32.30
C ASN A 233 -4.47 -19.86 -33.01
N GLY A 234 -3.35 -19.14 -32.90
CA GLY A 234 -3.14 -17.83 -33.50
C GLY A 234 -3.85 -16.68 -32.78
N LYS A 235 -4.31 -16.91 -31.54
CA LYS A 235 -4.94 -15.93 -30.67
C LYS A 235 -4.26 -15.91 -29.30
N CYS A 236 -4.10 -14.72 -28.73
CA CYS A 236 -3.64 -14.60 -27.35
C CYS A 236 -4.74 -15.15 -26.43
N ALA A 237 -4.37 -16.17 -25.65
CA ALA A 237 -5.25 -16.83 -24.71
C ALA A 237 -4.79 -16.51 -23.29
N VAL A 238 -5.76 -16.13 -22.48
CA VAL A 238 -5.61 -15.72 -21.09
C VAL A 238 -5.23 -16.91 -20.21
N THR A 239 -4.45 -16.66 -19.18
CA THR A 239 -4.07 -17.66 -18.17
C THR A 239 -4.44 -17.25 -16.75
N TRP A 240 -4.97 -16.04 -16.57
CA TRP A 240 -5.39 -15.48 -15.28
C TRP A 240 -6.88 -15.11 -15.29
N PRO A 241 -7.49 -14.89 -14.10
CA PRO A 241 -8.88 -14.44 -13.96
C PRO A 241 -9.20 -13.13 -14.72
N HIS A 242 -10.29 -13.18 -15.50
CA HIS A 242 -10.90 -12.00 -16.11
C HIS A 242 -12.36 -11.86 -15.63
N ILE A 243 -12.65 -10.76 -14.94
CA ILE A 243 -13.95 -10.44 -14.37
C ILE A 243 -14.67 -9.50 -15.34
N GLU A 244 -15.64 -10.03 -16.08
CA GLU A 244 -16.50 -9.19 -16.93
C GLU A 244 -17.69 -8.62 -16.16
N PRO A 245 -18.01 -7.32 -16.30
CA PRO A 245 -19.18 -6.73 -15.66
C PRO A 245 -20.48 -7.41 -16.14
N GLY A 246 -21.31 -7.82 -15.18
CA GLY A 246 -22.59 -8.47 -15.41
C GLY A 246 -23.69 -7.53 -15.97
N PRO A 247 -24.87 -8.07 -16.35
CA PRO A 247 -25.97 -7.26 -16.88
C PRO A 247 -26.50 -6.17 -15.95
N ASP A 248 -26.41 -6.36 -14.64
CA ASP A 248 -26.76 -5.43 -13.57
C ASP A 248 -25.60 -4.49 -13.19
N ASP A 249 -24.48 -4.59 -13.91
CA ASP A 249 -23.24 -3.89 -13.61
C ASP A 249 -22.80 -2.96 -14.75
N MET A 250 -23.77 -2.37 -15.44
CA MET A 250 -23.54 -1.42 -16.54
C MET A 250 -22.49 -1.95 -17.56
N PRO A 251 -22.72 -3.12 -18.18
CA PRO A 251 -21.68 -3.91 -18.88
C PRO A 251 -21.08 -3.25 -20.13
N ASN A 252 -21.60 -2.09 -20.55
CA ASN A 252 -21.03 -1.29 -21.63
C ASN A 252 -20.05 -0.22 -21.14
N HIS A 253 -19.98 0.05 -19.83
CA HIS A 253 -19.10 1.05 -19.20
C HIS A 253 -17.89 0.35 -18.58
N TYR A 254 -16.94 -0.04 -19.44
CA TYR A 254 -15.74 -0.78 -19.06
C TYR A 254 -14.45 -0.08 -19.48
N GLN A 255 -14.52 1.08 -20.15
CA GLN A 255 -13.32 1.85 -20.48
C GLN A 255 -12.90 2.69 -19.28
N VAL A 256 -11.60 2.74 -18.97
CA VAL A 256 -11.07 3.47 -17.81
C VAL A 256 -9.93 4.41 -18.24
N SER A 257 -10.00 5.67 -17.81
CA SER A 257 -8.95 6.68 -18.06
C SER A 257 -8.86 7.70 -16.91
N SER A 258 -9.10 7.24 -15.69
CA SER A 258 -8.83 7.92 -14.41
C SER A 258 -7.79 7.11 -13.65
N ILE A 259 -7.21 7.65 -12.59
CA ILE A 259 -6.52 6.76 -11.64
C ILE A 259 -7.54 5.80 -11.00
N PRO A 260 -7.13 4.57 -10.66
CA PRO A 260 -7.74 3.85 -9.54
C PRO A 260 -7.31 4.52 -8.22
N ILE A 261 -8.12 4.40 -7.17
CA ILE A 261 -7.72 4.66 -5.78
C ILE A 261 -7.94 3.40 -4.96
N VAL A 262 -7.19 3.25 -3.88
CA VAL A 262 -7.20 2.06 -3.01
C VAL A 262 -7.49 2.49 -1.58
N THR A 263 -8.49 1.90 -0.94
CA THR A 263 -8.84 2.08 0.48
C THR A 263 -9.77 0.95 0.92
N ASP A 264 -9.71 0.58 2.18
CA ASP A 264 -10.67 -0.35 2.80
C ASP A 264 -12.00 0.37 3.06
N LEU A 265 -13.10 -0.08 2.45
CA LEU A 265 -14.42 0.56 2.59
C LEU A 265 -15.33 -0.10 3.64
N ASP A 266 -15.06 -1.35 4.00
CA ASP A 266 -15.92 -2.13 4.90
C ASP A 266 -15.20 -2.74 6.12
N ALA A 267 -13.93 -2.40 6.29
CA ALA A 267 -13.05 -2.83 7.38
C ALA A 267 -12.90 -4.36 7.46
N ASP A 268 -12.87 -5.02 6.30
CA ASP A 268 -12.66 -6.46 6.19
C ASP A 268 -11.20 -6.87 5.97
N CYS A 269 -10.27 -5.91 6.07
CA CYS A 269 -8.83 -6.05 5.87
C CYS A 269 -8.37 -6.23 4.42
N VAL A 270 -9.28 -6.20 3.44
CA VAL A 270 -8.95 -6.22 2.02
C VAL A 270 -9.39 -4.90 1.40
N PRO A 271 -8.45 -4.04 0.97
CA PRO A 271 -8.81 -2.79 0.33
C PRO A 271 -9.66 -2.97 -0.93
N GLU A 272 -10.60 -2.04 -1.13
CA GLU A 272 -11.30 -1.89 -2.39
C GLU A 272 -10.51 -1.02 -3.38
N ILE A 273 -10.69 -1.33 -4.66
CA ILE A 273 -10.22 -0.52 -5.78
C ILE A 273 -11.41 0.27 -6.34
N ILE A 274 -11.31 1.59 -6.30
CA ILE A 274 -12.36 2.52 -6.75
C ILE A 274 -11.90 3.30 -7.99
N PHE A 275 -12.76 3.36 -9.01
CA PHE A 275 -12.39 3.96 -10.30
C PHE A 275 -13.62 4.41 -11.11
N ASN A 276 -13.39 5.31 -12.07
CA ASN A 276 -14.41 5.79 -13.00
C ASN A 276 -14.38 5.03 -14.32
N THR A 277 -15.53 4.66 -14.84
CA THR A 277 -15.66 4.00 -16.15
C THR A 277 -16.56 4.75 -17.12
N TYR A 278 -16.40 4.48 -18.41
CA TYR A 278 -17.26 5.03 -19.46
C TYR A 278 -17.55 4.03 -20.58
N ALA A 279 -18.59 4.35 -21.35
CA ALA A 279 -19.04 3.53 -22.47
C ALA A 279 -18.47 3.98 -23.82
N GLY A 280 -17.87 3.04 -24.55
CA GLY A 280 -17.34 3.30 -25.89
C GLY A 280 -16.40 4.50 -25.87
N SER A 281 -16.69 5.55 -26.64
CA SER A 281 -15.87 6.77 -26.70
C SER A 281 -16.45 7.95 -25.89
N ALA A 282 -17.26 7.69 -24.87
CA ALA A 282 -17.84 8.72 -24.00
C ALA A 282 -16.86 9.22 -22.92
N PHE A 283 -15.60 9.47 -23.27
CA PHE A 283 -14.54 9.90 -22.33
C PHE A 283 -14.69 11.36 -21.82
N THR A 284 -15.85 12.00 -22.01
CA THR A 284 -16.15 13.36 -21.50
C THR A 284 -17.53 13.48 -20.84
N THR A 285 -18.31 12.39 -20.75
CA THR A 285 -19.71 12.37 -20.29
C THR A 285 -20.10 10.95 -19.86
N ASN A 286 -21.17 10.79 -19.09
CA ASN A 286 -21.78 9.54 -18.65
C ASN A 286 -20.76 8.64 -17.92
N GLY A 287 -19.97 9.23 -17.02
CA GLY A 287 -19.08 8.48 -16.15
C GLY A 287 -19.84 7.68 -15.10
N VAL A 288 -19.31 6.51 -14.78
CA VAL A 288 -19.86 5.58 -13.79
C VAL A 288 -18.77 5.25 -12.77
N LEU A 289 -19.01 5.59 -11.50
CA LEU A 289 -18.12 5.24 -10.40
C LEU A 289 -18.38 3.79 -9.94
N ARG A 290 -17.32 3.07 -9.59
CA ARG A 290 -17.36 1.65 -9.19
C ARG A 290 -16.37 1.36 -8.08
N ALA A 291 -16.66 0.32 -7.30
CA ALA A 291 -15.73 -0.33 -6.40
C ALA A 291 -15.72 -1.86 -6.64
N ILE A 292 -14.53 -2.44 -6.58
CA ILE A 292 -14.30 -3.88 -6.62
C ILE A 292 -13.35 -4.26 -5.49
N ARG A 293 -13.43 -5.50 -4.99
CA ARG A 293 -12.45 -6.01 -4.03
C ARG A 293 -11.06 -6.10 -4.67
N GLY A 294 -10.02 -5.73 -3.94
CA GLY A 294 -8.65 -5.78 -4.44
C GLY A 294 -8.05 -7.18 -4.49
N ASP A 295 -8.56 -8.17 -3.73
CA ASP A 295 -8.06 -9.56 -3.74
C ASP A 295 -8.53 -10.40 -4.94
N ASN A 296 -9.70 -10.10 -5.51
CA ASN A 296 -10.29 -10.98 -6.53
C ASN A 296 -11.13 -10.25 -7.60
N GLY A 297 -11.23 -8.93 -7.53
CA GLY A 297 -11.97 -8.12 -8.49
C GLY A 297 -13.49 -8.28 -8.43
N ALA A 298 -14.04 -8.93 -7.39
CA ALA A 298 -15.47 -9.06 -7.21
C ALA A 298 -16.12 -7.68 -7.05
N LYS A 299 -17.29 -7.51 -7.67
CA LYS A 299 -18.10 -6.30 -7.56
C LYS A 299 -18.48 -6.05 -6.10
N VAL A 300 -18.18 -4.84 -5.62
CA VAL A 300 -18.71 -4.30 -4.35
C VAL A 300 -19.97 -3.50 -4.68
N TRP A 301 -19.84 -2.41 -5.45
CA TRP A 301 -20.96 -1.61 -5.93
C TRP A 301 -20.69 -0.92 -7.28
N THR A 302 -21.75 -0.37 -7.88
CA THR A 302 -21.68 0.44 -9.11
C THR A 302 -22.79 1.48 -9.14
N ILE A 303 -22.42 2.74 -9.36
CA ILE A 303 -23.36 3.86 -9.38
C ILE A 303 -24.03 3.96 -10.75
N SER A 304 -25.23 3.39 -10.85
CA SER A 304 -25.97 3.28 -12.12
C SER A 304 -27.10 4.30 -12.29
N ASP A 305 -27.40 5.11 -11.28
CA ASP A 305 -28.42 6.16 -11.37
C ASP A 305 -27.89 7.35 -12.20
N PRO A 306 -28.53 7.70 -13.34
CA PRO A 306 -28.14 8.85 -14.15
C PRO A 306 -28.12 10.19 -13.41
N ALA A 307 -28.81 10.29 -12.27
CA ALA A 307 -28.73 11.48 -11.42
C ALA A 307 -27.35 11.66 -10.77
N TRP A 308 -26.49 10.64 -10.77
CA TRP A 308 -25.20 10.59 -10.07
C TRP A 308 -24.03 10.26 -11.01
N GLU A 309 -24.17 10.58 -12.30
CA GLU A 309 -23.10 10.42 -13.28
C GLU A 309 -21.91 11.35 -13.01
N THR A 310 -20.72 10.80 -13.19
CA THR A 310 -19.43 11.48 -13.00
C THR A 310 -18.91 12.07 -14.31
N ASP A 311 -17.94 12.99 -14.24
CA ASP A 311 -17.03 13.18 -15.38
C ASP A 311 -16.27 11.86 -15.57
N SER A 312 -16.37 11.27 -16.76
CA SER A 312 -15.91 9.91 -17.02
C SER A 312 -14.40 9.68 -16.89
N THR A 313 -13.63 10.74 -16.76
CA THR A 313 -12.16 10.67 -16.64
C THR A 313 -11.65 11.42 -15.42
N ALA A 314 -12.56 11.87 -14.55
CA ALA A 314 -12.19 12.48 -13.28
C ALA A 314 -11.58 11.44 -12.34
N ASN A 315 -10.66 11.91 -11.52
CA ASN A 315 -9.96 11.11 -10.54
C ASN A 315 -10.72 11.21 -9.22
N PRO A 316 -11.25 10.09 -8.70
CA PRO A 316 -11.90 10.07 -7.40
C PRO A 316 -10.88 10.31 -6.27
N ALA A 317 -11.39 10.67 -5.10
CA ALA A 317 -10.68 10.62 -3.83
C ALA A 317 -11.54 9.87 -2.80
N ALA A 318 -10.90 9.21 -1.84
CA ALA A 318 -11.56 8.59 -0.70
C ALA A 318 -10.95 9.09 0.62
N ALA A 319 -11.78 9.25 1.64
CA ALA A 319 -11.38 9.66 2.98
C ALA A 319 -12.56 9.54 3.94
N ASP A 320 -12.30 9.28 5.22
CA ASP A 320 -13.30 9.49 6.28
C ASP A 320 -13.53 11.00 6.44
N ILE A 321 -14.59 11.53 5.82
CA ILE A 321 -14.87 12.98 5.81
C ILE A 321 -15.87 13.38 6.90
N ASP A 322 -16.52 12.44 7.57
CA ASP A 322 -17.45 12.74 8.66
C ASP A 322 -17.09 12.16 10.04
N GLU A 323 -15.91 11.56 10.12
CA GLU A 323 -15.25 10.99 11.31
C GLU A 323 -16.02 9.81 11.92
N ASP A 324 -16.62 8.96 11.09
CA ASP A 324 -17.36 7.77 11.52
C ASP A 324 -16.56 6.45 11.44
N GLY A 325 -15.34 6.51 10.88
CA GLY A 325 -14.43 5.37 10.73
C GLY A 325 -14.54 4.62 9.41
N ALA A 326 -15.40 5.05 8.48
CA ALA A 326 -15.44 4.54 7.11
C ALA A 326 -15.06 5.65 6.12
N ALA A 327 -14.46 5.27 4.98
CA ALA A 327 -14.10 6.25 3.96
C ALA A 327 -15.26 6.54 2.99
N GLU A 328 -15.61 7.82 2.85
CA GLU A 328 -16.50 8.30 1.78
C GLU A 328 -15.72 8.49 0.48
N ILE A 329 -16.43 8.43 -0.64
CA ILE A 329 -15.87 8.65 -1.98
C ILE A 329 -16.36 9.96 -2.56
N ILE A 330 -15.44 10.81 -3.01
CA ILE A 330 -15.70 12.12 -3.61
C ILE A 330 -15.13 12.18 -5.02
N VAL A 331 -15.96 12.62 -5.97
CA VAL A 331 -15.59 12.66 -7.39
C VAL A 331 -16.28 13.81 -8.11
N GLU A 332 -15.67 14.31 -9.19
CA GLU A 332 -16.31 15.30 -10.05
C GLU A 332 -17.55 14.71 -10.75
N GLY A 333 -18.70 15.40 -10.60
CA GLY A 333 -19.92 15.07 -11.35
C GLY A 333 -19.89 15.60 -12.78
N GLU A 334 -20.82 15.19 -13.64
CA GLU A 334 -20.94 15.79 -14.99
C GLU A 334 -21.19 17.31 -15.01
N GLY A 335 -21.73 17.84 -13.91
CA GLY A 335 -21.96 19.26 -13.73
C GLY A 335 -20.78 19.96 -13.06
N LYS A 336 -20.93 21.27 -12.80
CA LYS A 336 -19.92 22.01 -12.04
C LYS A 336 -20.05 21.82 -10.53
N TYR A 337 -20.05 20.57 -10.07
CA TYR A 337 -20.20 20.19 -8.66
C TYR A 337 -19.49 18.86 -8.39
N LEU A 338 -19.18 18.61 -7.12
CA LEU A 338 -18.70 17.32 -6.65
C LEU A 338 -19.87 16.44 -6.21
N LEU A 339 -19.68 15.13 -6.31
CA LEU A 339 -20.55 14.10 -5.77
C LEU A 339 -19.84 13.43 -4.61
N ALA A 340 -20.58 13.11 -3.55
CA ALA A 340 -20.11 12.27 -2.46
C ALA A 340 -20.99 11.03 -2.29
N PHE A 341 -20.34 9.93 -1.97
CA PHE A 341 -20.94 8.63 -1.71
C PHE A 341 -20.39 8.07 -0.40
N ASP A 342 -21.26 7.39 0.34
CA ASP A 342 -20.93 6.56 1.49
C ASP A 342 -20.05 5.37 1.05
N SER A 343 -19.43 4.67 1.99
CA SER A 343 -18.51 3.55 1.70
C SER A 343 -19.21 2.40 0.95
N ASP A 344 -20.52 2.25 1.15
CA ASP A 344 -21.38 1.27 0.45
C ASP A 344 -21.88 1.74 -0.93
N GLY A 345 -21.46 2.92 -1.38
CA GLY A 345 -21.87 3.55 -2.64
C GLY A 345 -23.20 4.31 -2.56
N THR A 346 -23.81 4.45 -1.39
CA THR A 346 -25.02 5.25 -1.20
C THR A 346 -24.73 6.73 -1.46
N PRO A 347 -25.47 7.42 -2.35
CA PRO A 347 -25.22 8.84 -2.59
C PRO A 347 -25.55 9.72 -1.38
N LEU A 348 -24.60 10.55 -0.96
CA LEU A 348 -24.75 11.45 0.20
C LEU A 348 -25.22 12.84 -0.23
N TRP A 349 -24.44 13.52 -1.07
CA TRP A 349 -24.73 14.91 -1.45
C TRP A 349 -24.11 15.32 -2.79
N LYS A 350 -24.62 16.44 -3.31
CA LYS A 350 -24.02 17.20 -4.41
C LYS A 350 -23.55 18.54 -3.87
N SER A 351 -22.32 18.92 -4.18
CA SER A 351 -21.76 20.16 -3.64
C SER A 351 -22.44 21.41 -4.19
N ASP A 352 -22.29 22.52 -3.48
CA ASP A 352 -22.42 23.85 -4.05
C ASP A 352 -21.51 23.97 -5.29
N PRO A 353 -21.93 24.71 -6.34
CA PRO A 353 -21.23 24.66 -7.61
C PRO A 353 -19.94 25.48 -7.63
N TYR A 354 -18.93 25.00 -8.34
CA TYR A 354 -17.72 25.77 -8.68
C TYR A 354 -17.89 26.54 -10.01
N THR A 355 -16.98 27.48 -10.29
CA THR A 355 -17.06 28.33 -11.50
C THR A 355 -16.03 28.00 -12.57
N MET A 356 -14.93 27.35 -12.21
CA MET A 356 -13.83 27.01 -13.13
C MET A 356 -14.22 26.00 -14.21
N THR A 357 -13.36 25.84 -15.20
CA THR A 357 -13.45 24.75 -16.18
C THR A 357 -12.71 23.55 -15.63
N ALA A 358 -13.25 22.37 -15.88
CA ALA A 358 -12.67 21.12 -15.46
C ALA A 358 -12.95 20.03 -16.49
N ASN A 359 -12.00 19.11 -16.60
CA ASN A 359 -12.03 17.92 -17.42
C ASN A 359 -10.92 16.99 -16.91
N SER A 360 -11.29 15.77 -16.51
CA SER A 360 -10.33 14.88 -15.86
C SER A 360 -9.73 15.52 -14.59
N GLY A 361 -10.58 16.20 -13.81
CA GLY A 361 -10.17 16.86 -12.57
C GLY A 361 -9.91 15.87 -11.44
N SER A 362 -9.16 16.31 -10.44
CA SER A 362 -8.85 15.51 -9.25
C SER A 362 -9.38 16.22 -8.00
N VAL A 363 -10.07 15.46 -7.17
CA VAL A 363 -10.45 15.89 -5.81
C VAL A 363 -9.24 15.73 -4.88
N VAL A 364 -9.14 16.64 -3.91
CA VAL A 364 -8.17 16.57 -2.82
C VAL A 364 -8.92 16.65 -1.51
N VAL A 365 -8.57 15.81 -0.54
CA VAL A 365 -9.08 15.88 0.83
C VAL A 365 -7.92 16.16 1.76
N ALA A 366 -8.07 17.18 2.61
CA ALA A 366 -7.08 17.55 3.61
C ALA A 366 -7.74 18.39 4.71
N ASN A 367 -7.22 18.34 5.93
CA ASN A 367 -7.65 19.27 6.97
C ASN A 367 -7.00 20.65 6.74
N LEU A 368 -7.76 21.63 6.21
CA LEU A 368 -7.25 22.95 5.81
C LEU A 368 -7.42 24.00 6.91
N ASP A 369 -8.03 23.66 8.05
CA ASP A 369 -8.16 24.54 9.20
C ASP A 369 -7.54 24.03 10.51
N GLY A 370 -7.07 22.78 10.52
CA GLY A 370 -6.38 22.14 11.63
C GLY A 370 -7.32 21.50 12.66
N GLU A 371 -8.64 21.47 12.45
CA GLU A 371 -9.59 20.98 13.44
C GLU A 371 -10.82 20.27 12.84
N GLY A 372 -11.22 19.14 13.45
CA GLY A 372 -12.45 18.44 13.08
C GLY A 372 -12.40 17.83 11.67
N PRO A 373 -13.57 17.59 11.05
CA PRO A 373 -13.64 16.87 9.78
C PRO A 373 -12.89 17.60 8.65
N PRO A 374 -12.25 16.87 7.73
CA PRO A 374 -11.42 17.47 6.70
C PRO A 374 -12.22 18.29 5.69
N GLU A 375 -11.53 19.26 5.06
CA GLU A 375 -12.06 19.99 3.92
C GLU A 375 -11.79 19.28 2.59
N ILE A 376 -12.63 19.59 1.61
CA ILE A 376 -12.55 19.05 0.27
C ILE A 376 -12.17 20.17 -0.68
N ALA A 377 -11.16 19.94 -1.52
CA ALA A 377 -10.69 20.89 -2.53
C ALA A 377 -10.78 20.32 -3.94
N PHE A 378 -11.06 21.21 -4.89
CA PHE A 378 -11.05 20.91 -6.31
C PHE A 378 -10.55 22.15 -7.08
N GLY A 379 -9.32 22.06 -7.57
CA GLY A 379 -8.59 23.18 -8.14
C GLY A 379 -8.37 24.30 -7.12
N ARG A 380 -9.16 25.38 -7.22
CA ARG A 380 -9.07 26.56 -6.33
C ARG A 380 -10.30 26.77 -5.46
N ALA A 381 -11.22 25.82 -5.45
CA ALA A 381 -12.44 25.86 -4.65
C ALA A 381 -12.30 24.89 -3.48
N VAL A 382 -12.91 25.26 -2.34
CA VAL A 382 -12.88 24.51 -1.09
C VAL A 382 -14.30 24.42 -0.53
N TRP A 383 -14.66 23.24 -0.04
CA TRP A 383 -15.94 22.91 0.57
C TRP A 383 -15.72 22.30 1.96
N ASP A 384 -16.73 22.41 2.81
CA ASP A 384 -16.81 21.57 4.01
C ASP A 384 -17.23 20.14 3.64
N ASN A 385 -17.18 19.25 4.63
CA ASN A 385 -17.55 17.84 4.48
C ASN A 385 -19.02 17.57 4.08
N LYS A 386 -19.87 18.61 4.03
CA LYS A 386 -21.28 18.52 3.64
C LYS A 386 -21.53 19.13 2.25
N GLY A 387 -20.46 19.42 1.53
CA GLY A 387 -20.53 19.97 0.18
C GLY A 387 -20.95 21.43 0.13
N LYS A 388 -20.92 22.19 1.23
CA LYS A 388 -21.15 23.64 1.20
C LYS A 388 -19.85 24.36 0.86
N LYS A 389 -19.89 25.26 -0.11
CA LYS A 389 -18.68 25.95 -0.57
C LYS A 389 -18.24 26.99 0.45
N LEU A 390 -17.00 26.86 0.92
CA LEU A 390 -16.37 27.75 1.88
C LEU A 390 -15.61 28.87 1.19
N TYR A 391 -14.89 28.54 0.12
CA TYR A 391 -14.04 29.48 -0.60
C TYR A 391 -13.93 29.11 -2.08
N GLU A 392 -13.72 30.12 -2.92
CA GLU A 392 -13.27 29.92 -4.30
C GLU A 392 -12.32 31.04 -4.71
N GLY A 393 -11.09 30.66 -5.05
CA GLY A 393 -10.07 31.58 -5.54
C GLY A 393 -10.42 32.19 -6.90
N ASN A 394 -9.57 33.10 -7.37
CA ASN A 394 -9.78 33.78 -8.66
C ASN A 394 -8.56 33.76 -9.60
N ALA A 395 -7.50 33.03 -9.25
CA ALA A 395 -6.27 32.91 -10.03
C ALA A 395 -6.07 31.47 -10.54
N GLY A 396 -4.86 30.90 -10.42
CA GLY A 396 -4.53 29.55 -10.91
C GLY A 396 -5.52 28.48 -10.43
N ILE A 397 -5.70 27.45 -11.25
CA ILE A 397 -6.60 26.33 -11.00
C ILE A 397 -5.88 24.98 -11.01
N GLY A 398 -4.61 24.90 -11.41
CA GLY A 398 -3.91 23.63 -11.52
C GLY A 398 -4.23 22.87 -12.81
N SER A 399 -4.41 23.58 -13.93
CA SER A 399 -4.73 22.95 -15.22
C SER A 399 -3.58 23.05 -16.22
N ASN A 400 -3.31 21.95 -16.92
CA ASN A 400 -2.43 21.89 -18.09
C ASN A 400 -3.21 21.41 -19.32
N ALA A 401 -4.35 22.05 -19.61
CA ALA A 401 -5.41 21.66 -20.56
C ALA A 401 -6.29 20.46 -20.16
N GLN A 402 -5.84 19.70 -19.18
CA GLN A 402 -6.67 18.80 -18.37
C GLN A 402 -6.52 19.21 -16.90
N GLY A 403 -7.37 18.68 -16.02
CA GLY A 403 -7.47 19.05 -14.61
C GLY A 403 -8.78 19.79 -14.29
N PRO A 404 -8.88 20.45 -13.13
CA PRO A 404 -7.79 20.85 -12.26
C PRO A 404 -7.17 19.71 -11.44
N ILE A 405 -5.87 19.85 -11.13
CA ILE A 405 -5.14 18.99 -10.18
C ILE A 405 -4.41 19.92 -9.22
N SER A 406 -4.84 19.93 -7.97
CA SER A 406 -4.28 20.75 -6.88
C SER A 406 -3.49 19.90 -5.90
N CYS A 407 -2.51 20.52 -5.24
CA CYS A 407 -1.71 19.90 -4.18
C CYS A 407 -1.98 20.65 -2.87
N VAL A 408 -1.62 20.02 -1.76
CA VAL A 408 -1.72 20.59 -0.42
C VAL A 408 -0.37 20.42 0.25
N ALA A 409 0.08 21.44 0.99
CA ALA A 409 1.28 21.40 1.83
C ALA A 409 1.33 22.67 2.71
N ASP A 410 1.87 22.56 3.92
CA ASP A 410 2.29 23.74 4.69
C ASP A 410 3.56 24.34 4.06
N LEU A 411 3.43 25.51 3.43
CA LEU A 411 4.54 26.15 2.70
C LEU A 411 5.30 27.17 3.54
N ASP A 412 4.78 27.59 4.70
CA ASP A 412 5.43 28.59 5.57
C ASP A 412 5.70 28.18 7.02
N GLY A 413 5.35 26.95 7.38
CA GLY A 413 5.67 26.34 8.66
C GLY A 413 4.76 26.83 9.79
N ASP A 414 3.50 27.15 9.48
CA ASP A 414 2.50 27.58 10.47
C ASP A 414 1.55 26.44 10.93
N ASP A 415 1.87 25.19 10.54
CA ASP A 415 1.10 23.97 10.80
C ASP A 415 -0.29 23.98 10.14
N ARG A 416 -0.55 24.90 9.19
CA ARG A 416 -1.79 24.96 8.42
C ARG A 416 -1.48 24.90 6.93
N PRO A 417 -1.98 23.89 6.19
CA PRO A 417 -1.55 23.72 4.82
C PRO A 417 -2.19 24.74 3.86
N GLU A 418 -1.40 25.14 2.86
CA GLU A 418 -1.87 25.86 1.69
C GLU A 418 -2.42 24.93 0.60
N LEU A 419 -3.36 25.44 -0.19
CA LEU A 419 -3.81 24.82 -1.43
C LEU A 419 -3.02 25.38 -2.62
N ILE A 420 -2.24 24.53 -3.28
CA ILE A 420 -1.52 24.83 -4.52
C ILE A 420 -2.37 24.45 -5.73
N ALA A 421 -3.03 25.42 -6.34
CA ALA A 421 -3.79 25.24 -7.58
C ALA A 421 -2.93 25.68 -8.78
N GLY A 422 -1.89 24.89 -9.06
CA GLY A 422 -0.91 25.15 -10.10
C GLY A 422 -0.06 26.39 -9.80
N ARG A 423 -0.17 27.44 -10.61
CA ARG A 423 0.70 28.64 -10.48
C ARG A 423 0.35 29.52 -9.28
N THR A 424 -0.63 29.16 -8.46
CA THR A 424 -1.11 29.97 -7.32
C THR A 424 -1.25 29.10 -6.07
N ALA A 425 -0.67 29.55 -4.96
CA ALA A 425 -1.00 29.03 -3.64
C ALA A 425 -2.02 29.92 -2.93
N TYR A 426 -3.00 29.29 -2.28
CA TYR A 426 -4.02 29.92 -1.46
C TYR A 426 -3.83 29.50 -0.01
N LYS A 427 -3.83 30.47 0.89
CA LYS A 427 -3.75 30.26 2.34
C LYS A 427 -5.09 30.51 3.00
N PHE A 428 -5.31 29.85 4.13
CA PHE A 428 -6.59 29.87 4.83
C PHE A 428 -6.47 30.42 6.26
N THR A 429 -7.57 30.92 6.78
CA THR A 429 -7.70 31.46 8.15
C THR A 429 -9.09 31.16 8.68
N GLY A 430 -9.27 31.19 10.00
CA GLY A 430 -10.54 30.80 10.62
C GLY A 430 -10.79 29.30 10.48
N THR A 431 -11.97 28.85 10.90
CA THR A 431 -12.35 27.44 10.93
C THR A 431 -13.79 27.26 10.46
N VAL A 432 -14.10 26.05 9.99
CA VAL A 432 -15.44 25.68 9.53
C VAL A 432 -16.41 25.66 10.70
N ALA A 433 -16.00 25.09 11.85
CA ALA A 433 -16.80 25.02 13.07
C ALA A 433 -17.25 26.40 13.58
N GLN A 434 -16.41 27.43 13.41
CA GLN A 434 -16.73 28.81 13.78
C GLN A 434 -17.43 29.61 12.67
N ASN A 435 -17.65 29.00 11.50
CA ASN A 435 -18.22 29.62 10.30
C ASN A 435 -17.51 30.95 9.95
N ASN A 436 -16.18 30.95 10.06
CA ASN A 436 -15.31 32.09 9.71
C ASN A 436 -14.13 31.67 8.81
N PHE A 437 -14.13 30.44 8.28
CA PHE A 437 -13.18 29.97 7.28
C PHE A 437 -13.09 30.93 6.08
N ALA A 438 -11.89 31.38 5.75
CA ALA A 438 -11.63 32.32 4.67
C ALA A 438 -10.28 32.07 3.99
N GLY A 439 -10.25 32.18 2.66
CA GLY A 439 -9.05 32.01 1.84
C GLY A 439 -8.52 33.32 1.24
N SER A 440 -7.22 33.36 0.97
CA SER A 440 -6.57 34.45 0.23
C SER A 440 -5.38 33.92 -0.59
N ILE A 441 -4.98 34.64 -1.63
CA ILE A 441 -3.77 34.28 -2.39
C ILE A 441 -2.55 34.51 -1.52
N LYS A 442 -1.73 33.47 -1.31
CA LYS A 442 -0.39 33.58 -0.70
C LYS A 442 0.60 34.12 -1.73
N TRP A 443 0.67 33.49 -2.89
CA TRP A 443 1.47 33.94 -4.02
C TRP A 443 0.88 33.51 -5.37
N THR A 444 1.28 34.20 -6.43
CA THR A 444 1.03 33.78 -7.81
C THR A 444 2.35 33.83 -8.57
N SER A 445 2.81 32.67 -9.03
CA SER A 445 4.06 32.54 -9.76
C SER A 445 3.97 33.17 -11.16
N PRO A 446 5.07 33.72 -11.69
CA PRO A 446 5.16 34.06 -13.12
C PRO A 446 5.19 32.83 -14.03
N ALA A 447 5.36 31.61 -13.50
CA ALA A 447 5.21 30.38 -14.26
C ALA A 447 3.77 30.23 -14.83
N PRO A 448 3.59 29.49 -15.94
CA PRO A 448 2.25 29.13 -16.41
C PRO A 448 1.53 28.22 -15.42
N ASP A 449 0.19 28.16 -15.52
CA ASP A 449 -0.60 27.19 -14.75
C ASP A 449 -0.32 25.75 -15.22
N GLY A 450 -0.37 24.79 -14.30
CA GLY A 450 -0.03 23.41 -14.57
C GLY A 450 -0.13 22.53 -13.33
N PHE A 451 0.37 21.31 -13.44
CA PHE A 451 0.29 20.30 -12.38
C PHE A 451 1.41 20.49 -11.36
N CYS A 452 1.13 20.14 -10.11
CA CYS A 452 2.03 20.34 -8.98
C CYS A 452 2.53 19.04 -8.35
N GLY A 453 3.64 19.15 -7.63
CA GLY A 453 4.18 18.20 -6.68
C GLY A 453 5.04 18.96 -5.66
N VAL A 454 5.23 18.41 -4.46
CA VAL A 454 5.88 19.11 -3.35
C VAL A 454 6.93 18.20 -2.71
N ALA A 455 8.13 18.74 -2.47
CA ALA A 455 9.24 18.06 -1.80
C ALA A 455 10.28 19.08 -1.31
N ASP A 456 11.12 18.71 -0.34
CA ASP A 456 12.34 19.45 -0.01
C ASP A 456 13.45 18.99 -0.98
N LEU A 457 13.77 19.81 -1.98
CA LEU A 457 14.70 19.44 -3.05
C LEU A 457 16.14 19.88 -2.77
N ASP A 458 16.38 20.65 -1.70
CA ASP A 458 17.71 21.15 -1.36
C ASP A 458 18.16 20.89 0.08
N LYS A 459 17.38 20.10 0.83
CA LYS A 459 17.63 19.66 2.20
C LYS A 459 17.68 20.80 3.22
N ASP A 460 16.94 21.89 2.97
CA ASP A 460 16.82 23.01 3.91
C ASP A 460 15.65 22.89 4.90
N LYS A 461 14.89 21.79 4.81
CA LYS A 461 13.66 21.46 5.55
C LYS A 461 12.45 22.29 5.19
N LYS A 462 12.48 23.02 4.08
CA LYS A 462 11.35 23.73 3.52
C LYS A 462 10.98 23.12 2.18
N PRO A 463 9.69 23.17 1.81
CA PRO A 463 9.27 22.59 0.54
C PRO A 463 9.59 23.52 -0.63
N GLU A 464 10.04 22.91 -1.72
CA GLU A 464 9.85 23.42 -3.07
C GLU A 464 8.52 22.94 -3.64
N VAL A 465 7.95 23.76 -4.53
CA VAL A 465 6.84 23.35 -5.39
C VAL A 465 7.36 23.09 -6.79
N VAL A 466 7.23 21.86 -7.26
CA VAL A 466 7.46 21.51 -8.66
C VAL A 466 6.19 21.81 -9.45
N LEU A 467 6.30 22.55 -10.55
CA LEU A 467 5.22 22.73 -11.51
C LEU A 467 5.59 22.18 -12.88
N ILE A 468 4.70 21.41 -13.48
CA ILE A 468 4.81 20.99 -14.88
C ILE A 468 3.77 21.72 -15.72
N ALA A 469 4.27 22.55 -16.65
CA ALA A 469 3.41 23.37 -17.50
C ALA A 469 4.10 23.70 -18.83
N ASN A 470 3.35 23.59 -19.92
CA ASN A 470 3.78 24.01 -21.26
C ASN A 470 5.20 23.53 -21.63
N THR A 471 5.44 22.21 -21.66
CA THR A 471 6.73 21.56 -22.01
C THR A 471 7.87 21.81 -21.02
N ARG A 472 7.60 22.30 -19.80
CA ARG A 472 8.65 22.60 -18.84
C ARG A 472 8.34 22.08 -17.46
N ILE A 473 9.41 21.69 -16.77
CA ILE A 473 9.48 21.48 -15.34
C ILE A 473 9.97 22.80 -14.73
N TYR A 474 9.30 23.31 -13.72
CA TYR A 474 9.71 24.46 -12.92
C TYR A 474 9.89 24.01 -11.48
N VAL A 475 10.96 24.47 -10.84
CA VAL A 475 11.12 24.39 -9.38
C VAL A 475 10.86 25.77 -8.82
N LEU A 476 9.88 25.89 -7.93
CA LEU A 476 9.52 27.12 -7.25
C LEU A 476 9.93 27.02 -5.78
N ASN A 477 10.37 28.15 -5.21
CA ASN A 477 10.41 28.28 -3.76
C ASN A 477 8.98 28.20 -3.20
N GLY A 478 8.71 27.29 -2.25
CA GLY A 478 7.36 27.02 -1.75
C GLY A 478 6.71 28.22 -1.07
N ASP A 479 7.45 28.97 -0.24
CA ASP A 479 6.91 30.12 0.49
C ASP A 479 6.57 31.32 -0.42
N THR A 480 7.38 31.57 -1.47
CA THR A 480 7.27 32.81 -2.27
C THR A 480 6.73 32.60 -3.69
N GLY A 481 6.70 31.36 -4.20
CA GLY A 481 6.33 31.04 -5.59
C GLY A 481 7.36 31.50 -6.64
N ALA A 482 8.54 31.97 -6.21
CA ALA A 482 9.59 32.42 -7.11
C ALA A 482 10.23 31.24 -7.85
N ILE A 483 10.41 31.38 -9.18
CA ILE A 483 11.09 30.37 -9.99
C ILE A 483 12.56 30.29 -9.59
N ARG A 484 13.00 29.13 -9.10
CA ARG A 484 14.39 28.79 -8.81
C ARG A 484 15.09 28.24 -10.04
N ALA A 485 14.48 27.24 -10.68
CA ALA A 485 15.00 26.59 -11.88
C ALA A 485 13.89 26.19 -12.86
N GLN A 486 14.29 25.90 -14.10
CA GLN A 486 13.40 25.31 -15.09
C GLN A 486 14.17 24.39 -16.05
N PHE A 487 13.49 23.38 -16.57
CA PHE A 487 14.01 22.43 -17.55
C PHE A 487 13.00 22.20 -18.66
N SER A 488 13.47 21.97 -19.88
CA SER A 488 12.57 21.71 -21.03
C SER A 488 12.40 20.21 -21.20
N ILE A 489 11.15 19.75 -21.19
CA ILE A 489 10.80 18.34 -21.40
C ILE A 489 11.16 17.98 -22.85
N PRO A 490 12.06 17.01 -23.08
CA PRO A 490 12.43 16.59 -24.43
C PRO A 490 11.24 15.93 -25.12
N GLY A 491 11.26 15.90 -26.45
CA GLY A 491 10.18 15.27 -27.22
C GLY A 491 8.85 16.04 -27.28
N GLY A 492 8.74 17.19 -26.60
CA GLY A 492 7.57 18.07 -26.62
C GLY A 492 6.42 17.56 -25.73
N GLY A 493 5.21 18.05 -25.99
CA GLY A 493 4.03 17.73 -25.19
C GLY A 493 3.53 18.89 -24.33
N ARG A 494 2.75 18.60 -23.29
CA ARG A 494 2.42 19.59 -22.25
C ARG A 494 3.16 19.29 -20.95
N GLY A 495 3.35 18.01 -20.67
CA GLY A 495 3.96 17.49 -19.46
C GLY A 495 2.89 16.99 -18.49
N GLY A 496 3.02 15.73 -18.07
CA GLY A 496 2.15 15.13 -17.05
C GLY A 496 2.41 15.64 -15.64
N PRO A 497 1.59 15.24 -14.66
CA PRO A 497 1.82 15.53 -13.25
C PRO A 497 3.23 15.09 -12.79
N PRO A 498 3.93 15.91 -11.98
CA PRO A 498 5.28 15.55 -11.54
C PRO A 498 5.23 14.36 -10.58
N ASN A 499 6.20 13.49 -10.73
CA ASN A 499 6.56 12.48 -9.75
C ASN A 499 7.92 12.88 -9.12
N ILE A 500 8.07 12.65 -7.82
CA ILE A 500 9.26 13.06 -7.06
C ILE A 500 9.66 11.91 -6.14
N ALA A 501 10.90 11.44 -6.24
CA ALA A 501 11.47 10.38 -5.40
C ALA A 501 13.00 10.36 -5.51
N ASP A 502 13.66 9.62 -4.63
CA ASP A 502 15.10 9.36 -4.72
C ASP A 502 15.36 8.23 -5.73
N PHE A 503 15.82 8.60 -6.93
CA PHE A 503 16.00 7.65 -8.03
C PHE A 503 17.40 7.04 -8.05
N ASP A 504 18.39 7.75 -7.50
CA ASP A 504 19.79 7.31 -7.50
C ASP A 504 20.32 6.88 -6.12
N GLY A 505 19.52 7.02 -5.06
CA GLY A 505 19.79 6.54 -3.70
C GLY A 505 20.73 7.48 -2.92
N ASP A 506 20.85 8.75 -3.31
CA ASP A 506 21.70 9.74 -2.64
C ASP A 506 20.98 10.56 -1.53
N GLY A 507 19.69 10.26 -1.33
CA GLY A 507 18.80 10.87 -0.37
C GLY A 507 18.27 12.24 -0.79
N ILE A 508 18.53 12.72 -2.01
CA ILE A 508 17.93 13.93 -2.59
C ILE A 508 16.99 13.46 -3.70
N PRO A 509 15.69 13.82 -3.66
CA PRO A 509 14.79 13.36 -4.70
C PRO A 509 15.02 14.08 -6.04
N GLU A 510 14.98 13.31 -7.14
CA GLU A 510 14.85 13.82 -8.50
C GLU A 510 13.37 14.03 -8.87
N ILE A 511 13.16 14.69 -10.01
CA ILE A 511 11.83 15.03 -10.54
C ILE A 511 11.64 14.31 -11.87
N ALA A 512 10.51 13.65 -12.02
CA ALA A 512 10.15 12.96 -13.24
C ALA A 512 8.88 13.52 -13.90
N ALA A 513 8.81 13.42 -15.22
CA ALA A 513 7.70 13.90 -16.03
C ALA A 513 7.51 13.08 -17.31
N ALA A 514 6.26 12.74 -17.64
CA ALA A 514 5.91 12.26 -18.96
C ALA A 514 5.73 13.44 -19.94
N GLY A 515 6.41 13.39 -21.07
CA GLY A 515 6.19 14.24 -22.23
C GLY A 515 5.53 13.47 -23.38
N SER A 516 5.42 14.10 -24.56
CA SER A 516 4.69 13.47 -25.67
C SER A 516 5.40 12.27 -26.29
N THR A 517 6.73 12.33 -26.39
CA THR A 517 7.54 11.24 -26.99
C THR A 517 8.69 10.80 -26.10
N ARG A 518 8.78 11.37 -24.90
CA ARG A 518 9.84 11.09 -23.93
C ARG A 518 9.30 11.08 -22.52
N TYR A 519 9.81 10.17 -21.72
CA TYR A 519 9.82 10.29 -20.26
C TYR A 519 11.16 10.88 -19.82
N ILE A 520 11.18 11.77 -18.84
CA ILE A 520 12.39 12.47 -18.40
C ILE A 520 12.49 12.45 -16.87
N VAL A 521 13.69 12.18 -16.36
CA VAL A 521 14.08 12.40 -14.96
C VAL A 521 15.15 13.48 -14.92
N VAL A 522 15.02 14.43 -13.99
CA VAL A 522 15.96 15.54 -13.80
C VAL A 522 16.36 15.70 -12.34
N LYS A 523 17.63 16.01 -12.12
CA LYS A 523 18.19 16.34 -10.81
C LYS A 523 18.22 17.84 -10.58
N PHE A 524 17.81 18.27 -9.39
CA PHE A 524 17.91 19.65 -8.95
C PHE A 524 19.18 19.86 -8.13
N ASP A 525 19.99 20.83 -8.54
CA ASP A 525 21.09 21.36 -7.74
C ASP A 525 20.61 22.63 -7.05
N GLY A 526 20.22 22.50 -5.77
CA GLY A 526 19.75 23.60 -4.94
C GLY A 526 20.80 24.69 -4.68
N GLN A 527 22.09 24.35 -4.72
CA GLN A 527 23.17 25.31 -4.52
C GLN A 527 23.29 26.27 -5.70
N ASN A 528 23.16 25.76 -6.92
CA ASN A 528 23.28 26.55 -8.15
C ASN A 528 21.93 26.95 -8.76
N ASN A 529 20.82 26.45 -8.21
CA ASN A 529 19.46 26.58 -8.75
C ASN A 529 19.38 26.15 -10.22
N THR A 530 19.86 24.94 -10.51
CA THR A 530 19.87 24.37 -11.87
C THR A 530 19.25 22.99 -11.91
N LEU A 531 18.57 22.67 -13.02
CA LEU A 531 18.10 21.33 -13.33
C LEU A 531 18.97 20.70 -14.42
N THR A 532 19.36 19.45 -14.23
CA THR A 532 20.13 18.66 -15.19
C THR A 532 19.44 17.34 -15.49
N LYS A 533 19.53 16.84 -16.73
CA LYS A 533 19.03 15.52 -17.08
C LYS A 533 19.72 14.45 -16.23
N HIS A 534 18.94 13.58 -15.62
CA HIS A 534 19.39 12.33 -15.03
C HIS A 534 19.37 11.25 -16.12
N TRP A 535 18.19 10.86 -16.61
CA TRP A 535 18.02 10.04 -17.82
C TRP A 535 16.71 10.38 -18.55
N GLU A 536 16.57 9.95 -19.80
CA GLU A 536 15.30 10.00 -20.55
C GLU A 536 15.01 8.67 -21.26
N ALA A 537 13.74 8.36 -21.48
CA ALA A 537 13.30 7.17 -22.22
C ALA A 537 12.39 7.56 -23.39
N VAL A 538 12.36 6.76 -24.47
CA VAL A 538 11.40 6.95 -25.57
C VAL A 538 10.04 6.39 -25.18
N THR A 539 9.00 7.23 -25.31
CA THR A 539 7.60 6.87 -25.00
C THR A 539 6.67 7.37 -26.09
N GLN A 540 5.38 7.01 -26.00
CA GLN A 540 4.35 7.45 -26.93
C GLN A 540 3.10 7.94 -26.17
N ASP A 541 2.96 9.26 -26.06
CA ASP A 541 1.76 9.96 -25.55
C ASP A 541 1.48 11.18 -26.44
N GLY A 542 1.10 10.92 -27.68
CA GLY A 542 0.64 11.94 -28.61
C GLY A 542 -0.79 12.40 -28.33
N SER A 543 -1.63 11.51 -27.77
CA SER A 543 -3.06 11.72 -27.53
C SER A 543 -3.36 12.74 -26.44
N SER A 544 -2.70 12.66 -25.27
CA SER A 544 -2.95 13.60 -24.17
C SER A 544 -1.77 14.54 -23.93
N GLN A 545 -0.56 13.99 -23.95
CA GLN A 545 0.71 14.65 -23.61
C GLN A 545 0.78 15.09 -22.13
N VAL A 546 -0.04 14.47 -21.27
CA VAL A 546 -0.27 14.85 -19.86
C VAL A 546 -0.49 13.65 -18.91
N THR A 547 -0.24 12.40 -19.32
CA THR A 547 -0.36 11.22 -18.43
C THR A 547 0.60 11.31 -17.25
N GLY A 548 0.24 10.77 -16.09
CA GLY A 548 1.14 10.72 -14.92
C GLY A 548 2.01 9.46 -14.88
N SER A 549 2.79 9.34 -13.81
CA SER A 549 3.49 8.11 -13.40
C SER A 549 3.55 8.02 -11.87
N SER A 550 3.77 6.83 -11.36
CA SER A 550 4.04 6.53 -9.96
C SER A 550 5.43 5.94 -9.78
N VAL A 551 5.89 5.91 -8.53
CA VAL A 551 7.19 5.32 -8.17
C VAL A 551 7.08 4.52 -6.89
N PHE A 552 7.92 3.49 -6.79
CA PHE A 552 8.02 2.63 -5.63
C PHE A 552 9.39 1.94 -5.63
N ASP A 553 9.94 1.68 -4.45
CA ASP A 553 11.17 0.90 -4.27
C ASP A 553 10.74 -0.56 -4.10
N PHE A 554 10.65 -1.30 -5.20
CA PHE A 554 10.06 -2.65 -5.17
C PHE A 554 10.98 -3.67 -4.50
N ASP A 555 12.30 -3.51 -4.60
CA ASP A 555 13.28 -4.47 -4.11
C ASP A 555 14.02 -3.99 -2.84
N GLY A 556 13.60 -2.86 -2.26
CA GLY A 556 14.13 -2.33 -1.01
C GLY A 556 15.58 -1.86 -1.11
N ASP A 557 16.07 -1.56 -2.32
CA ASP A 557 17.46 -1.15 -2.55
C ASP A 557 17.74 0.33 -2.23
N GLY A 558 16.68 1.08 -1.88
CA GLY A 558 16.68 2.50 -1.56
C GLY A 558 16.53 3.42 -2.77
N ARG A 559 16.46 2.88 -3.98
CA ARG A 559 16.11 3.61 -5.21
C ARG A 559 14.68 3.29 -5.59
N ASN A 560 14.03 4.24 -6.26
CA ASN A 560 12.65 4.06 -6.66
C ASN A 560 12.55 3.77 -8.16
N GLU A 561 11.89 2.66 -8.50
CA GLU A 561 11.48 2.35 -9.85
C GLU A 561 10.33 3.27 -10.28
N VAL A 562 10.21 3.51 -11.58
CA VAL A 562 9.08 4.22 -12.18
C VAL A 562 8.12 3.22 -12.79
N VAL A 563 6.84 3.30 -12.43
CA VAL A 563 5.75 2.65 -13.18
C VAL A 563 5.07 3.69 -14.06
N TYR A 564 5.13 3.47 -15.37
CA TYR A 564 4.59 4.41 -16.35
C TYR A 564 3.81 3.69 -17.46
N ASN A 565 2.59 4.16 -17.71
CA ASN A 565 1.75 3.67 -18.78
C ASN A 565 1.58 4.75 -19.87
N ASP A 566 2.04 4.47 -21.08
CA ASP A 566 1.84 5.37 -22.23
C ASP A 566 0.60 4.94 -23.05
N GLU A 567 0.52 5.30 -24.33
CA GLU A 567 -0.61 4.89 -25.19
C GLU A 567 -0.69 3.37 -25.41
N VAL A 568 0.43 2.66 -25.27
CA VAL A 568 0.58 1.30 -25.81
C VAL A 568 1.32 0.32 -24.91
N TYR A 569 2.09 0.79 -23.93
CA TYR A 569 2.81 -0.07 -23.02
C TYR A 569 2.80 0.46 -21.59
N ILE A 570 2.62 -0.46 -20.65
CA ILE A 570 3.06 -0.29 -19.27
C ILE A 570 4.54 -0.65 -19.17
N ARG A 571 5.30 0.13 -18.39
CA ARG A 571 6.72 -0.07 -18.18
C ARG A 571 7.09 0.12 -16.72
N ILE A 572 8.10 -0.64 -16.30
CA ILE A 572 8.82 -0.43 -15.04
C ILE A 572 10.26 -0.06 -15.39
N TYR A 573 10.66 1.19 -15.14
CA TYR A 573 12.04 1.64 -15.32
C TYR A 573 12.80 1.53 -13.99
N PRO A 574 14.09 1.12 -14.00
CA PRO A 574 14.92 1.26 -12.82
C PRO A 574 15.12 2.74 -12.51
N GLY A 575 15.33 3.08 -11.23
CA GLY A 575 15.53 4.47 -10.84
C GLY A 575 16.74 5.13 -11.52
N VAL A 576 17.79 4.35 -11.76
CA VAL A 576 19.00 4.76 -12.47
C VAL A 576 19.37 3.73 -13.54
N GLU A 577 19.99 4.17 -14.64
CA GLU A 577 20.54 3.27 -15.65
C GLU A 577 21.47 2.22 -14.99
N PRO A 578 21.28 0.91 -15.23
CA PRO A 578 22.05 -0.14 -14.55
C PRO A 578 23.57 0.03 -14.69
N ASP A 579 24.04 0.46 -15.87
CA ASP A 579 25.45 0.71 -16.14
C ASP A 579 26.03 1.88 -15.30
N CYS A 580 25.20 2.82 -14.84
CA CYS A 580 25.64 3.91 -13.98
C CYS A 580 25.99 3.46 -12.56
N GLN A 581 25.54 2.27 -12.16
CA GLN A 581 25.83 1.69 -10.85
C GLN A 581 27.19 0.95 -10.83
N LEU A 582 27.76 0.64 -12.00
CA LEU A 582 29.05 -0.04 -12.10
C LEU A 582 30.21 0.86 -11.67
N ASN A 583 31.28 0.24 -11.17
CA ASN A 583 32.53 0.94 -10.85
C ASN A 583 33.73 0.30 -11.58
N PRO A 584 34.27 0.92 -12.65
CA PRO A 584 33.84 2.20 -13.23
C PRO A 584 32.48 2.10 -13.94
N LYS A 585 31.81 3.25 -14.13
CA LYS A 585 30.55 3.34 -14.87
C LYS A 585 30.66 2.67 -16.23
N GLY A 586 29.62 1.90 -16.58
CA GLY A 586 29.50 1.21 -17.86
C GLY A 586 29.27 2.18 -19.02
N PRO A 587 29.46 1.71 -20.26
CA PRO A 587 29.28 2.53 -21.45
C PRO A 587 27.85 3.01 -21.69
N LYS A 588 26.82 2.34 -21.12
CA LYS A 588 25.41 2.75 -21.22
C LYS A 588 24.98 3.73 -20.11
N CYS A 589 25.89 4.15 -19.24
CA CYS A 589 25.62 5.30 -18.37
C CYS A 589 25.70 6.61 -19.18
N ASP A 590 24.73 6.84 -20.07
CA ASP A 590 24.72 7.93 -21.05
C ASP A 590 23.48 8.84 -20.97
N GLY A 591 22.58 8.55 -20.02
CA GLY A 591 21.35 9.29 -19.76
C GLY A 591 20.24 8.97 -20.76
N ILE A 592 20.26 7.78 -21.37
CA ILE A 592 19.25 7.25 -22.30
C ILE A 592 18.83 5.85 -21.85
N MET A 593 17.69 5.76 -21.18
CA MET A 593 17.08 4.50 -20.78
C MET A 593 16.44 3.81 -21.99
N ASP A 594 17.11 2.78 -22.53
CA ASP A 594 16.62 2.00 -23.67
C ASP A 594 15.87 0.71 -23.24
N ASP A 595 15.15 0.08 -24.18
CA ASP A 595 14.34 -1.13 -23.93
C ASP A 595 15.15 -2.33 -23.38
N THR A 596 16.50 -2.30 -23.41
CA THR A 596 17.35 -3.35 -22.83
C THR A 596 17.72 -3.09 -21.37
N GLU A 597 17.38 -1.92 -20.84
CA GLU A 597 17.64 -1.49 -19.46
C GLU A 597 16.35 -1.34 -18.64
N VAL A 598 15.18 -1.37 -19.28
CA VAL A 598 13.87 -1.38 -18.63
C VAL A 598 13.66 -2.73 -17.91
N LEU A 599 13.09 -2.70 -16.70
CA LEU A 599 12.81 -3.90 -15.91
C LEU A 599 11.59 -4.67 -16.46
N LEU A 600 10.56 -3.93 -16.89
CA LEU A 600 9.38 -4.49 -17.56
C LEU A 600 8.95 -3.60 -18.72
N LYS A 601 8.56 -4.22 -19.83
CA LYS A 601 7.74 -3.58 -20.86
C LYS A 601 6.68 -4.56 -21.35
N ASP A 602 5.42 -4.24 -21.10
CA ASP A 602 4.29 -5.06 -21.57
C ASP A 602 3.20 -4.20 -22.20
N LYS A 603 2.36 -4.82 -23.03
CA LYS A 603 1.27 -4.13 -23.71
C LYS A 603 0.20 -3.72 -22.71
N ASN A 604 -0.11 -2.44 -22.69
CA ASN A 604 -1.31 -1.95 -22.05
C ASN A 604 -1.76 -0.70 -22.80
N SER A 605 -3.03 -0.63 -23.15
CA SER A 605 -3.52 0.45 -23.98
C SER A 605 -4.17 1.55 -23.17
N SER A 606 -3.86 2.79 -23.53
CA SER A 606 -4.62 3.93 -23.02
C SER A 606 -4.83 5.01 -24.07
N ARG A 607 -6.03 5.62 -24.01
CA ARG A 607 -6.37 6.92 -24.57
C ARG A 607 -5.44 8.01 -24.06
N THR A 608 -4.87 7.80 -22.88
CA THR A 608 -4.12 8.77 -22.09
C THR A 608 -4.97 9.97 -21.68
N ARG A 609 -4.99 10.30 -20.40
CA ARG A 609 -5.57 11.51 -19.80
C ARG A 609 -4.63 11.97 -18.69
N THR A 610 -5.07 11.95 -17.44
CA THR A 610 -4.27 12.34 -16.27
C THR A 610 -3.99 11.17 -15.34
N GLU A 611 -4.44 9.97 -15.73
CA GLU A 611 -4.25 8.73 -15.00
C GLU A 611 -2.78 8.32 -14.91
N TYR A 612 -2.49 7.44 -13.98
CA TYR A 612 -1.23 6.75 -13.82
C TYR A 612 -1.44 5.47 -12.98
N PRO A 613 -0.53 4.48 -13.05
CA PRO A 613 -0.60 3.27 -12.22
C PRO A 613 -0.49 3.57 -10.72
N VAL A 614 -1.22 2.88 -9.86
CA VAL A 614 -1.13 2.98 -8.39
C VAL A 614 -0.35 1.80 -7.84
N ILE A 615 0.42 2.03 -6.78
CA ILE A 615 1.12 0.98 -6.02
C ILE A 615 0.64 1.01 -4.58
N ALA A 616 0.00 -0.05 -4.13
CA ALA A 616 -0.52 -0.23 -2.78
C ALA A 616 -0.66 -1.73 -2.50
N ASP A 617 -0.83 -2.08 -1.24
CA ASP A 617 -1.31 -3.40 -0.84
C ASP A 617 -2.82 -3.41 -1.15
N VAL A 618 -3.26 -4.27 -2.06
CA VAL A 618 -4.65 -4.28 -2.51
C VAL A 618 -5.41 -5.51 -2.05
N ASP A 619 -4.73 -6.57 -1.65
CA ASP A 619 -5.34 -7.83 -1.22
C ASP A 619 -5.19 -8.12 0.27
N GLY A 620 -4.56 -7.19 1.01
CA GLY A 620 -4.38 -7.25 2.45
C GLY A 620 -3.25 -8.19 2.88
N ASP A 621 -2.34 -8.52 1.96
CA ASP A 621 -1.24 -9.46 2.22
C ASP A 621 0.06 -8.82 2.72
N PHE A 622 0.03 -7.50 2.94
CA PHE A 622 1.15 -6.65 3.34
C PHE A 622 2.21 -6.45 2.24
N LYS A 623 2.02 -6.97 1.03
CA LYS A 623 2.90 -6.78 -0.13
C LYS A 623 2.33 -5.75 -1.08
N ALA A 624 3.14 -5.39 -2.07
CA ALA A 624 2.78 -4.35 -3.02
C ALA A 624 2.18 -4.96 -4.28
N GLU A 625 1.13 -4.33 -4.79
CA GLU A 625 0.57 -4.62 -6.11
C GLU A 625 0.56 -3.35 -6.97
N ILE A 626 0.51 -3.55 -8.28
CA ILE A 626 0.33 -2.47 -9.25
C ILE A 626 -1.10 -2.54 -9.80
N VAL A 627 -1.85 -1.46 -9.62
CA VAL A 627 -3.19 -1.29 -10.20
C VAL A 627 -3.14 -0.26 -11.31
N PHE A 628 -3.62 -0.58 -12.51
CA PHE A 628 -3.62 0.39 -13.59
C PHE A 628 -4.82 0.27 -14.51
N SER A 629 -5.17 1.42 -15.09
CA SER A 629 -6.28 1.55 -16.02
C SER A 629 -5.91 1.11 -17.42
N THR A 630 -6.89 0.54 -18.11
CA THR A 630 -6.78 0.18 -19.52
C THR A 630 -8.04 0.56 -20.28
N ASN A 631 -7.86 0.89 -21.56
CA ASN A 631 -8.96 1.18 -22.47
C ASN A 631 -8.55 0.87 -23.91
N ASN A 632 -9.52 0.53 -24.75
CA ASN A 632 -9.30 0.06 -26.12
C ASN A 632 -10.22 0.68 -27.17
N GLU A 633 -10.86 1.79 -26.83
CA GLU A 633 -11.68 2.58 -27.74
C GLU A 633 -10.86 3.57 -28.59
N SER A 634 -9.67 3.94 -28.14
CA SER A 634 -8.80 4.90 -28.84
C SER A 634 -8.09 4.22 -30.03
N SER A 635 -7.90 4.95 -31.13
CA SER A 635 -7.22 4.40 -32.32
C SER A 635 -5.76 4.05 -32.09
N GLN A 636 -5.14 4.65 -31.08
CA GLN A 636 -3.78 4.40 -30.62
C GLN A 636 -3.71 3.19 -29.68
N GLY A 637 -4.79 2.91 -28.94
CA GLY A 637 -4.87 1.91 -27.88
C GLY A 637 -5.69 0.65 -28.21
N ASN A 638 -5.92 0.27 -29.46
CA ASN A 638 -6.65 -0.99 -29.74
C ASN A 638 -5.72 -2.23 -29.70
N ILE A 639 -4.96 -2.40 -28.62
CA ILE A 639 -3.94 -3.45 -28.49
C ILE A 639 -3.96 -4.20 -27.15
N GLY A 640 -4.85 -3.82 -26.23
CA GLY A 640 -5.00 -4.44 -24.92
C GLY A 640 -6.45 -4.45 -24.43
N ASP A 641 -6.60 -4.69 -23.14
CA ASP A 641 -7.91 -4.77 -22.48
C ASP A 641 -8.57 -3.42 -22.30
N ALA A 642 -9.78 -3.44 -21.74
CA ALA A 642 -10.43 -2.24 -21.26
C ALA A 642 -11.00 -2.50 -19.88
N GLY A 643 -10.67 -1.66 -18.91
CA GLY A 643 -10.98 -1.88 -17.51
C GLY A 643 -9.81 -1.53 -16.60
N VAL A 644 -9.55 -2.40 -15.62
CA VAL A 644 -8.44 -2.29 -14.65
C VAL A 644 -7.70 -3.61 -14.60
N GLU A 645 -6.37 -3.56 -14.54
CA GLU A 645 -5.51 -4.72 -14.29
C GLU A 645 -4.82 -4.56 -12.93
N VAL A 646 -4.66 -5.68 -12.22
CA VAL A 646 -3.95 -5.79 -10.93
C VAL A 646 -2.83 -6.81 -11.08
N TRP A 647 -1.62 -6.41 -10.73
CA TRP A 647 -0.40 -7.19 -10.91
C TRP A 647 0.38 -7.27 -9.59
N GLU A 648 0.98 -8.42 -9.33
CA GLU A 648 1.78 -8.73 -8.12
C GLU A 648 3.16 -9.26 -8.53
N ASP A 649 4.05 -9.57 -7.58
CA ASP A 649 5.30 -10.26 -7.90
C ASP A 649 5.14 -11.77 -8.04
N ARG A 650 5.76 -12.34 -9.07
CA ARG A 650 5.73 -13.80 -9.30
C ARG A 650 6.36 -14.61 -8.17
N LEU A 651 7.34 -14.03 -7.50
CA LEU A 651 8.26 -14.70 -6.60
C LEU A 651 8.21 -14.07 -5.19
N ASP A 652 7.17 -13.31 -4.87
CA ASP A 652 6.96 -12.61 -3.60
C ASP A 652 8.13 -11.71 -3.15
N ASN A 653 8.88 -11.15 -4.11
CA ASN A 653 10.05 -10.30 -3.82
C ASN A 653 9.71 -8.83 -3.62
N TRP A 654 8.50 -8.38 -4.00
CA TRP A 654 8.15 -6.98 -3.78
C TRP A 654 8.00 -6.74 -2.28
N VAL A 655 8.66 -5.70 -1.82
CA VAL A 655 8.62 -5.30 -0.41
C VAL A 655 7.23 -4.80 -0.03
N GLY A 656 6.94 -4.81 1.26
CA GLY A 656 5.63 -4.40 1.75
C GLY A 656 5.29 -2.94 1.48
N THR A 657 4.02 -2.59 1.53
CA THR A 657 3.55 -1.21 1.31
C THR A 657 2.27 -0.91 2.09
N LEU A 658 1.90 0.36 2.21
CA LEU A 658 0.62 0.73 2.80
C LEU A 658 -0.56 0.34 1.89
N PRO A 659 -1.71 -0.06 2.46
CA PRO A 659 -2.90 -0.49 1.72
C PRO A 659 -3.79 0.67 1.27
N VAL A 660 -3.20 1.84 1.05
CA VAL A 660 -3.94 3.06 0.77
C VAL A 660 -3.28 3.88 -0.33
N TRP A 661 -4.11 4.32 -1.27
CA TRP A 661 -3.80 5.37 -2.24
C TRP A 661 -5.07 6.17 -2.47
N ASN A 662 -5.34 7.12 -1.59
CA ASN A 662 -6.68 7.68 -1.44
C ASN A 662 -7.03 8.78 -2.47
N GLN A 663 -6.05 9.39 -3.14
CA GLN A 663 -6.29 10.51 -4.05
C GLN A 663 -5.22 10.64 -5.14
N HIS A 664 -5.46 11.54 -6.12
CA HIS A 664 -4.50 11.76 -7.21
C HIS A 664 -3.20 12.38 -6.72
N THR A 665 -3.23 13.40 -5.90
CA THR A 665 -2.01 14.04 -5.38
C THR A 665 -1.48 13.34 -4.12
N TYR A 666 -1.50 12.01 -4.14
CA TYR A 666 -1.07 11.17 -3.03
C TYR A 666 0.40 11.41 -2.64
N HIS A 667 0.59 11.52 -1.33
CA HIS A 667 1.85 11.56 -0.63
C HIS A 667 1.61 10.97 0.75
N VAL A 668 2.46 10.04 1.18
CA VAL A 668 2.24 9.14 2.32
C VAL A 668 1.59 9.79 3.55
N THR A 669 1.96 11.01 3.89
CA THR A 669 1.47 11.70 5.09
C THR A 669 0.05 12.24 5.01
N ASN A 670 -0.58 12.24 3.83
CA ASN A 670 -1.86 12.91 3.62
C ASN A 670 -3.08 12.11 4.10
N VAL A 671 -2.90 10.82 4.40
CA VAL A 671 -3.95 9.88 4.79
C VAL A 671 -3.32 8.76 5.62
N LEU A 672 -4.03 8.26 6.62
CA LEU A 672 -3.62 7.07 7.38
C LEU A 672 -4.09 5.78 6.68
N ALA A 673 -3.58 4.62 7.09
CA ALA A 673 -3.96 3.33 6.48
C ALA A 673 -5.46 3.01 6.59
N ASP A 674 -6.13 3.54 7.62
CA ASP A 674 -7.56 3.41 7.86
C ASP A 674 -8.43 4.41 7.06
N GLY A 675 -7.81 5.23 6.19
CA GLY A 675 -8.51 6.23 5.38
C GLY A 675 -8.79 7.55 6.10
N SER A 676 -8.45 7.68 7.38
CA SER A 676 -8.62 8.94 8.11
C SER A 676 -7.59 10.00 7.67
N ILE A 677 -8.01 11.27 7.73
CA ILE A 677 -7.19 12.42 7.33
C ILE A 677 -6.57 13.07 8.56
N PRO A 678 -5.24 13.23 8.64
CA PRO A 678 -4.61 13.88 9.77
C PRO A 678 -5.13 15.30 9.97
N ALA A 679 -5.52 15.63 11.22
CA ALA A 679 -5.95 16.99 11.57
C ALA A 679 -4.83 18.02 11.32
N VAL A 680 -3.59 17.64 11.57
CA VAL A 680 -2.39 18.39 11.16
C VAL A 680 -1.47 17.41 10.45
N GLU A 681 -1.31 17.61 9.15
CA GLU A 681 -0.46 16.75 8.33
C GLU A 681 1.02 16.92 8.72
N PRO A 682 1.74 15.85 9.09
CA PRO A 682 3.18 15.95 9.29
C PRO A 682 3.88 16.24 7.95
N PRO A 683 4.92 17.09 7.90
CA PRO A 683 5.58 17.42 6.64
C PRO A 683 6.25 16.20 6.00
N ASN A 684 5.73 15.74 4.86
CA ASN A 684 6.21 14.57 4.10
C ASN A 684 7.75 14.54 3.88
N TRP A 685 8.38 15.71 3.76
CA TRP A 685 9.83 15.84 3.57
C TRP A 685 10.65 15.80 4.87
N SER A 686 10.01 15.68 6.03
CA SER A 686 10.66 15.62 7.34
C SER A 686 10.31 14.37 8.15
N VAL A 687 9.37 13.53 7.67
CA VAL A 687 8.93 12.31 8.35
C VAL A 687 9.10 11.06 7.47
N PRO A 688 9.47 9.91 8.07
CA PRO A 688 9.93 9.78 9.46
C PRO A 688 11.29 10.46 9.71
N PRO A 689 11.59 10.89 10.94
CA PRO A 689 12.86 11.53 11.25
C PRO A 689 14.07 10.67 10.87
N GLY A 690 14.95 11.19 10.01
CA GLY A 690 16.19 10.53 9.60
C GLY A 690 16.11 9.75 8.27
N LYS A 691 14.92 9.29 7.88
CA LYS A 691 14.63 8.67 6.58
C LYS A 691 13.32 9.26 6.01
N PRO A 692 13.26 10.57 5.74
CA PRO A 692 12.01 11.19 5.31
C PRO A 692 11.52 10.61 3.98
N TYR A 693 10.21 10.48 3.80
CA TYR A 693 9.63 10.03 2.54
C TYR A 693 10.00 10.96 1.40
N ASN A 694 9.84 12.27 1.62
CA ASN A 694 10.25 13.35 0.70
C ASN A 694 9.93 13.08 -0.78
N SER A 695 8.68 12.67 -1.03
CA SER A 695 8.26 12.10 -2.31
C SER A 695 6.85 12.53 -2.72
N TYR A 696 6.50 12.34 -3.99
CA TYR A 696 5.16 12.63 -4.50
C TYR A 696 4.73 11.58 -5.51
N ARG A 697 3.51 11.03 -5.38
CA ARG A 697 3.03 9.87 -6.16
C ARG A 697 3.89 8.63 -5.95
N ARG A 698 4.22 8.41 -4.67
CA ARG A 698 5.04 7.33 -4.15
C ARG A 698 4.34 6.76 -2.92
N ASN A 699 4.23 5.43 -2.84
CA ASN A 699 3.90 4.72 -1.61
C ASN A 699 5.19 4.20 -0.93
N THR A 700 5.09 3.69 0.29
CA THR A 700 6.23 3.33 1.13
C THR A 700 5.96 2.06 1.92
N GLN A 701 7.03 1.46 2.43
CA GLN A 701 7.04 0.24 3.24
C GLN A 701 6.44 0.40 4.66
N GLY A 702 5.66 1.46 4.90
CA GLY A 702 5.08 1.80 6.20
C GLY A 702 6.11 2.12 7.29
N ALA A 703 5.74 1.86 8.55
CA ALA A 703 6.59 2.02 9.74
C ALA A 703 7.68 0.95 9.88
N SER A 704 7.59 -0.13 9.10
CA SER A 704 8.55 -1.23 9.01
C SER A 704 9.88 -0.77 8.39
N ASP A 705 11.01 -1.41 8.77
CA ASP A 705 12.24 -1.26 7.97
C ASP A 705 12.00 -1.83 6.56
N LEU A 706 12.73 -1.34 5.56
CA LEU A 706 12.50 -1.59 4.12
C LEU A 706 12.44 -3.08 3.73
N LEU A 707 12.83 -3.99 4.64
CA LEU A 707 13.14 -5.39 4.39
C LEU A 707 12.48 -6.33 5.41
N CYS A 708 11.47 -5.85 6.18
CA CYS A 708 10.72 -6.73 7.08
C CYS A 708 10.08 -7.90 6.33
N ALA A 709 10.11 -9.09 6.94
CA ALA A 709 9.60 -10.32 6.35
C ALA A 709 8.77 -11.12 7.37
N PRO A 710 7.87 -12.01 6.90
CA PRO A 710 7.22 -12.99 7.75
C PRO A 710 8.16 -14.13 8.17
N ASP A 711 7.73 -14.89 9.19
CA ASP A 711 8.34 -16.16 9.63
C ASP A 711 7.25 -17.06 10.20
N LEU A 712 6.72 -17.98 9.40
CA LEU A 712 5.54 -18.77 9.65
C LEU A 712 5.89 -20.15 10.22
N VAL A 713 5.64 -20.30 11.52
CA VAL A 713 6.01 -21.50 12.26
C VAL A 713 4.77 -22.27 12.72
N PRO A 714 4.67 -23.59 12.43
CA PRO A 714 3.62 -24.40 13.02
C PRO A 714 3.86 -24.63 14.52
N LYS A 715 2.82 -24.40 15.31
CA LYS A 715 2.76 -24.67 16.75
C LYS A 715 1.55 -25.53 17.09
N ASP A 716 1.59 -26.17 18.25
CA ASP A 716 0.45 -26.87 18.85
C ASP A 716 -0.27 -27.87 17.92
N LEU A 717 0.50 -28.63 17.11
CA LEU A 717 -0.05 -29.72 16.29
C LEU A 717 -0.75 -30.74 17.20
N SER A 718 -2.02 -31.02 16.93
CA SER A 718 -2.84 -31.93 17.72
C SER A 718 -3.76 -32.81 16.84
N ALA A 719 -4.23 -33.92 17.42
CA ALA A 719 -5.16 -34.85 16.78
C ALA A 719 -6.28 -35.25 17.77
N ASP A 720 -7.53 -35.27 17.31
CA ASP A 720 -8.67 -35.78 18.10
C ASP A 720 -8.65 -37.32 18.11
N GLU A 721 -8.04 -37.91 19.13
CA GLU A 721 -7.95 -39.37 19.30
C GLU A 721 -9.33 -40.05 19.44
N LEU A 722 -10.39 -39.32 19.83
CA LEU A 722 -11.74 -39.86 19.91
C LEU A 722 -12.42 -39.95 18.53
N ALA A 723 -11.93 -39.22 17.54
CA ALA A 723 -12.43 -39.27 16.17
C ALA A 723 -11.93 -40.50 15.39
N CYS A 724 -10.90 -41.19 15.88
CA CYS A 724 -10.31 -42.35 15.21
C CYS A 724 -11.37 -43.43 14.87
N PRO A 725 -11.33 -44.01 13.65
CA PRO A 725 -10.25 -43.95 12.67
C PRO A 725 -10.25 -42.72 11.75
N ASP A 726 -11.21 -41.79 11.87
CA ASP A 726 -11.12 -40.52 11.16
C ASP A 726 -10.08 -39.63 11.85
N LEU A 727 -9.22 -38.96 11.08
CA LEU A 727 -8.28 -37.99 11.64
C LEU A 727 -8.92 -36.60 11.62
N LYS A 728 -9.03 -35.98 12.78
CA LYS A 728 -9.25 -34.53 12.88
C LYS A 728 -7.99 -33.91 13.45
N LEU A 729 -7.28 -33.18 12.60
CA LEU A 729 -6.00 -32.55 12.90
C LEU A 729 -6.21 -31.05 13.07
N SER A 730 -5.47 -30.43 13.97
CA SER A 730 -5.34 -28.98 14.06
C SER A 730 -3.91 -28.57 14.32
N ALA A 731 -3.54 -27.39 13.86
CA ALA A 731 -2.26 -26.76 14.16
C ALA A 731 -2.45 -25.25 14.19
N LYS A 732 -1.66 -24.55 15.00
CA LYS A 732 -1.61 -23.10 15.04
C LYS A 732 -0.49 -22.61 14.12
N VAL A 733 -0.78 -21.69 13.22
CA VAL A 733 0.20 -21.01 12.38
C VAL A 733 0.57 -19.72 13.09
N LEU A 734 1.81 -19.61 13.56
CA LEU A 734 2.34 -18.42 14.22
C LEU A 734 3.21 -17.64 13.24
N ASN A 735 3.01 -16.33 13.12
CA ASN A 735 3.95 -15.46 12.43
C ASN A 735 4.93 -14.87 13.44
N GLN A 736 6.16 -15.38 13.49
CA GLN A 736 7.27 -14.87 14.28
C GLN A 736 8.03 -13.74 13.58
N GLY A 737 7.66 -13.37 12.36
CA GLY A 737 8.33 -12.33 11.59
C GLY A 737 7.88 -10.92 11.98
N CYS A 738 8.43 -9.93 11.27
CA CYS A 738 8.07 -8.52 11.48
C CYS A 738 7.15 -7.94 10.41
N LEU A 739 6.84 -8.71 9.36
CA LEU A 739 5.78 -8.39 8.40
C LEU A 739 4.63 -9.37 8.57
N GLY A 740 3.39 -8.87 8.47
CA GLY A 740 2.22 -9.72 8.39
C GLY A 740 2.17 -10.54 7.10
N VAL A 741 1.23 -11.47 7.04
CA VAL A 741 0.83 -12.15 5.80
C VAL A 741 -0.68 -12.09 5.66
N GLY A 742 -1.16 -12.05 4.42
CA GLY A 742 -2.58 -12.08 4.12
C GLY A 742 -3.24 -13.43 4.42
N PRO A 743 -4.57 -13.50 4.29
CA PRO A 743 -5.29 -14.77 4.35
C PRO A 743 -4.89 -15.71 3.20
N GLY A 744 -5.10 -17.01 3.39
CA GLY A 744 -4.96 -17.99 2.31
C GLY A 744 -3.62 -18.73 2.24
N VAL A 745 -2.75 -18.58 3.24
CA VAL A 745 -1.49 -19.33 3.42
C VAL A 745 -1.80 -20.84 3.40
N ASN A 746 -1.07 -21.59 2.58
CA ASN A 746 -1.27 -23.04 2.49
C ASN A 746 -0.64 -23.76 3.69
N VAL A 747 -1.36 -24.72 4.26
CA VAL A 747 -0.88 -25.57 5.36
C VAL A 747 -1.11 -27.03 5.02
N ALA A 748 -0.03 -27.77 4.78
CA ALA A 748 -0.05 -29.16 4.36
C ALA A 748 0.18 -30.12 5.54
N PHE A 749 -0.64 -31.16 5.63
CA PHE A 749 -0.50 -32.24 6.62
C PHE A 749 -0.05 -33.52 5.94
N TYR A 750 0.93 -34.21 6.53
CA TYR A 750 1.54 -35.43 6.00
C TYR A 750 1.48 -36.57 7.03
N ASP A 751 1.40 -37.81 6.54
CA ASP A 751 1.73 -39.03 7.29
C ASP A 751 3.06 -39.58 6.74
N GLY A 752 4.14 -39.38 7.47
CA GLY A 752 5.49 -39.57 6.94
C GLY A 752 5.74 -38.69 5.70
N SER A 753 5.74 -39.27 4.51
CA SER A 753 5.88 -38.55 3.22
C SER A 753 4.59 -38.45 2.42
N ASP A 754 3.51 -39.08 2.88
CA ASP A 754 2.25 -39.14 2.15
C ASP A 754 1.37 -37.95 2.53
N LEU A 755 0.95 -37.15 1.54
CA LEU A 755 0.07 -36.00 1.75
C LEU A 755 -1.32 -36.46 2.22
N LEU A 756 -1.73 -36.00 3.40
CA LEU A 756 -3.09 -36.20 3.93
C LEU A 756 -4.07 -35.17 3.36
N GLY A 757 -3.62 -33.92 3.24
CA GLY A 757 -4.40 -32.82 2.67
C GLY A 757 -3.75 -31.47 2.92
N VAL A 758 -4.29 -30.44 2.26
CA VAL A 758 -3.89 -29.04 2.41
C VAL A 758 -5.12 -28.25 2.85
N THR A 759 -4.95 -27.38 3.83
CA THR A 759 -5.93 -26.38 4.25
C THR A 759 -5.32 -24.98 4.09
N LYS A 760 -6.11 -23.94 4.38
CA LYS A 760 -5.64 -22.55 4.29
C LYS A 760 -6.01 -21.76 5.53
N THR A 761 -5.18 -20.78 5.86
CA THR A 761 -5.56 -19.70 6.78
C THR A 761 -6.72 -18.90 6.18
N LYS A 762 -7.53 -18.28 7.02
CA LYS A 762 -8.72 -17.52 6.63
C LYS A 762 -8.59 -16.04 6.94
N ALA A 763 -7.77 -15.69 7.93
CA ALA A 763 -7.49 -14.33 8.33
C ALA A 763 -6.05 -13.97 7.96
N ALA A 764 -5.78 -12.67 7.93
CA ALA A 764 -4.42 -12.18 7.93
C ALA A 764 -3.73 -12.61 9.23
N ILE A 765 -2.42 -12.87 9.17
CA ILE A 765 -1.60 -13.17 10.34
C ILE A 765 -0.54 -12.08 10.49
N PRO A 766 -0.85 -10.98 11.21
CA PRO A 766 0.11 -9.94 11.53
C PRO A 766 1.37 -10.46 12.23
N ALA A 767 2.40 -9.63 12.27
CA ALA A 767 3.60 -9.88 13.05
C ALA A 767 3.25 -10.27 14.51
N GLY A 768 3.67 -11.46 14.91
CA GLY A 768 3.45 -12.04 16.24
C GLY A 768 2.09 -12.71 16.45
N ALA A 769 1.14 -12.53 15.52
CA ALA A 769 -0.20 -13.12 15.61
C ALA A 769 -0.18 -14.61 15.21
N SER A 770 -1.31 -15.28 15.42
CA SER A 770 -1.46 -16.68 15.01
C SER A 770 -2.90 -17.04 14.65
N GLU A 771 -3.08 -17.96 13.70
CA GLU A 771 -4.38 -18.55 13.36
C GLU A 771 -4.38 -20.08 13.58
N THR A 772 -5.46 -20.63 14.13
CA THR A 772 -5.65 -22.09 14.22
C THR A 772 -6.28 -22.64 12.94
N VAL A 773 -5.59 -23.53 12.24
CA VAL A 773 -6.12 -24.27 11.08
C VAL A 773 -6.50 -25.70 11.44
N SER A 774 -7.38 -26.32 10.64
CA SER A 774 -7.80 -27.71 10.86
C SER A 774 -7.99 -28.48 9.56
N LEU A 775 -7.78 -29.79 9.61
CA LEU A 775 -7.97 -30.73 8.51
C LEU A 775 -8.70 -31.98 9.00
N GLU A 776 -9.77 -32.38 8.30
CA GLU A 776 -10.46 -33.65 8.53
C GLU A 776 -10.12 -34.66 7.42
N VAL A 777 -9.60 -35.83 7.79
CA VAL A 777 -9.20 -36.91 6.87
C VAL A 777 -10.03 -38.17 7.18
N PRO A 778 -11.00 -38.54 6.33
CA PRO A 778 -11.86 -39.70 6.59
C PRO A 778 -11.11 -41.03 6.45
N ALA A 779 -11.13 -41.84 7.52
CA ALA A 779 -10.63 -43.22 7.59
C ALA A 779 -9.36 -43.52 6.77
N PRO A 780 -8.20 -42.90 7.08
CA PRO A 780 -6.95 -43.23 6.40
C PRO A 780 -6.54 -44.69 6.70
N PRO A 781 -5.79 -45.34 5.80
CA PRO A 781 -5.86 -46.79 5.63
C PRO A 781 -5.26 -47.65 6.76
N SER A 782 -4.33 -47.15 7.59
CA SER A 782 -3.75 -47.96 8.70
C SER A 782 -3.12 -47.10 9.81
N PRO A 783 -3.78 -46.90 10.97
CA PRO A 783 -3.18 -46.27 12.15
C PRO A 783 -2.10 -47.16 12.82
N PRO A 784 -1.19 -46.59 13.65
CA PRO A 784 -1.06 -45.16 13.97
C PRO A 784 -0.46 -44.36 12.81
N PHE A 785 -0.75 -43.07 12.79
CA PHE A 785 -0.25 -42.12 11.78
C PHE A 785 0.88 -41.28 12.37
N ASP A 786 1.93 -41.02 11.59
CA ASP A 786 3.06 -40.18 11.98
C ASP A 786 2.89 -38.80 11.33
N VAL A 787 2.10 -37.95 11.98
CA VAL A 787 1.59 -36.70 11.40
C VAL A 787 2.63 -35.59 11.53
N THR A 788 2.92 -34.91 10.43
CA THR A 788 3.64 -33.63 10.43
C THR A 788 2.79 -32.58 9.73
N VAL A 789 2.98 -31.31 10.11
CA VAL A 789 2.42 -30.17 9.40
C VAL A 789 3.54 -29.29 8.86
N VAL A 790 3.35 -28.79 7.64
CA VAL A 790 4.24 -27.86 6.97
C VAL A 790 3.43 -26.61 6.61
N VAL A 791 3.85 -25.47 7.12
CA VAL A 791 3.26 -24.15 6.79
C VAL A 791 3.93 -23.61 5.54
N ASP A 792 3.18 -22.79 4.79
CA ASP A 792 3.56 -22.34 3.46
C ASP A 792 3.97 -23.51 2.55
N ASP A 793 3.08 -24.50 2.43
CA ASP A 793 3.29 -25.64 1.53
C ASP A 793 2.00 -25.96 0.77
N ASP A 794 2.06 -25.87 -0.56
CA ASP A 794 0.97 -26.22 -1.48
C ASP A 794 0.67 -27.73 -1.57
N GLY A 795 1.35 -28.56 -0.77
CA GLY A 795 1.29 -30.01 -0.78
C GLY A 795 2.29 -30.66 -1.73
N MET A 796 3.04 -29.86 -2.50
CA MET A 796 4.10 -30.29 -3.41
C MET A 796 5.51 -29.95 -2.88
N GLY A 797 5.63 -29.50 -1.63
CA GLY A 797 6.89 -29.07 -1.03
C GLY A 797 7.36 -27.73 -1.55
N LYS A 798 6.42 -26.82 -1.84
CA LYS A 798 6.69 -25.48 -2.37
C LYS A 798 5.97 -24.43 -1.54
N GLY A 799 6.77 -23.51 -0.98
CA GLY A 799 6.30 -22.26 -0.44
C GLY A 799 6.00 -21.22 -1.50
N ALA A 800 5.15 -20.28 -1.13
CA ALA A 800 4.73 -19.14 -1.94
C ALA A 800 5.28 -17.81 -1.38
N LEU A 801 5.63 -17.76 -0.10
CA LEU A 801 6.05 -16.55 0.61
C LEU A 801 7.56 -16.54 0.78
N ASN A 802 8.17 -15.36 0.80
CA ASN A 802 9.56 -15.20 1.21
C ASN A 802 9.65 -14.86 2.69
N GLU A 803 10.14 -15.80 3.47
CA GLU A 803 10.30 -15.70 4.92
C GLU A 803 11.76 -15.41 5.29
N CYS A 804 11.99 -14.83 6.46
CA CYS A 804 13.37 -14.66 6.94
C CYS A 804 14.00 -16.01 7.37
N MET A 805 13.17 -17.02 7.68
CA MET A 805 13.61 -18.35 8.15
C MET A 805 12.82 -19.52 7.53
N GLU A 806 12.90 -19.68 6.21
CA GLU A 806 12.28 -20.78 5.43
C GLU A 806 12.45 -22.23 5.94
N ASP A 807 13.44 -22.51 6.79
CA ASP A 807 13.76 -23.88 7.23
C ASP A 807 13.07 -24.31 8.54
N ASN A 808 12.20 -23.47 9.12
CA ASN A 808 11.47 -23.75 10.36
C ASN A 808 9.97 -24.03 10.16
N ASN A 809 9.46 -24.06 8.92
CA ASN A 809 8.04 -24.24 8.58
C ASN A 809 7.47 -25.62 8.89
N THR A 810 8.28 -26.57 9.36
CA THR A 810 7.87 -27.97 9.60
C THR A 810 7.77 -28.28 11.09
N SER A 811 6.65 -28.85 11.52
CA SER A 811 6.46 -29.26 12.91
C SER A 811 7.28 -30.51 13.28
N ALA A 812 7.44 -30.73 14.59
CA ALA A 812 7.79 -32.06 15.07
C ALA A 812 6.66 -33.07 14.73
N PRO A 813 7.01 -34.36 14.52
CA PRO A 813 6.00 -35.39 14.25
C PRO A 813 5.14 -35.72 15.46
N LEU A 814 3.83 -35.88 15.23
CA LEU A 814 2.81 -36.32 16.18
C LEU A 814 2.29 -37.71 15.80
N VAL A 815 2.42 -38.68 16.70
CA VAL A 815 1.81 -40.00 16.50
C VAL A 815 0.33 -39.96 16.88
N ALA A 816 -0.55 -40.03 15.88
CA ALA A 816 -2.02 -39.99 16.03
C ALA A 816 -2.67 -41.37 15.90
N CYS A 817 -3.85 -41.54 16.50
CA CYS A 817 -4.63 -42.79 16.51
C CYS A 817 -3.83 -43.99 17.04
N LYS A 818 -3.25 -43.85 18.23
CA LYS A 818 -2.45 -44.91 18.85
C LYS A 818 -3.33 -46.16 19.11
N PRO A 819 -2.86 -47.39 18.77
CA PRO A 819 -3.63 -48.59 19.06
C PRO A 819 -3.92 -48.74 20.56
N ILE A 820 -5.18 -48.97 20.92
CA ILE A 820 -5.58 -49.37 22.28
C ILE A 820 -5.14 -50.82 22.47
N GLY A 821 -3.97 -51.03 23.10
CA GLY A 821 -3.30 -52.33 23.23
C GLY A 821 -3.25 -52.89 24.64
#